data_AF-A0A445AXE4-F1
#
_entry.id   AF-A0A445AXE4-F1
#
_cell.length_a   1.000
_cell.length_b   1.000
_cell.length_c   1.000
_cell.angle_alpha   90.00
_cell.angle_beta   90.00
_cell.angle_gamma   90.00
#
_symmetry.space_group_name_H-M   'P 1'
#
loop_
_entity.id
_entity.type
_entity.pdbx_description
1 polymer ?
#
loop_
_entity_poly.entity_id
_entity_poly.type
_entity_poly.pdbx_seq_one_letter_code
_entity_poly.pdbx_strand_id
1 'polypeptide(L)'
;MISSLKYTAPSPLAGSAAFSCRKRVPVPRLPPSIQNLQQSTALPSFSSHKPLYIIPCTQNLTLSTKPRRKVAECHAYEADKSQPQAAGTSEAAQKLKIGLYFATWWALNVVFNIYNKKVLNAFPYPWLTSTLSLAAGSLIMFISWATKLAHVPKVNMDFWKALFPVAVAHTIGHVAATVSMSKVAVSFTHIIKSGEPAFSVLVSRFLLGESFPIPVYLSLVPIIGGCALAAVTELNFNMIGFMGAMISNLAFVFRNIFSKKGMKGMSVSGMNYYACLSILSLLILTPFAILVEGPKMWAVGWQTALSQIGPNFVWWVVAQSVFYHLYNQVSYMSLDQISPLTFSIGNTMKRISVIVSSILIFHTPIHPSNALGAAIAILGTFFYSQTKFSFLSCNLRLRRIYFDSIRTKNELWNVKETKVEDPIMVVFSTIERAVSVKIQIPLFLFFTLSLLCGSTPIEAISKHLDPSPSFPSNFLFGTASSSYQYEGAYLSDGKGISNWDVFSHKPGNIVDGSNGDVAVDQYHRYLEDIDLMEAIGVNSYRFSISWARILPKGRFGKINLAGINYYNRLIDALLLKGIQPFVTLSHFDFPQELEDRYGSWLSSQSQEDFQIFADICFKSFGDRVKYWITFNEPNLEIPFSYRSGIYPPCRCSAPFGNCTDGDSEKEPFLAAHNIILSHAAAVDIYRTKYQSKQGGEIGIVLHIDWFEPFSNSTADQLATKRAQAFTTNWILDPVILGKYPREMEKILGPILPKFSSIDKEKLKRGVDFIGINHYSSYYVRDCSSPACQEHPGTSRTEGLFQRTAERNGVPLGELTPFEWLVVYPQGMKNTLIYLKDRYNNTPMFITENGYGYSYDSNPLEEDYKSDITRINYMSGHLENLAAAIREGADVRGYFAWSLLDNFEWKYGQSVRFGLYHVDYETLKRTPRSSATWYKNFIANHKTQSIVPGSYDDDHKDKEFQSNIKLIRPSLNRKASA
;
A
#
# COMPACT_ATOMS: atom_id res chain seq x y z
N MET A 1 44.36 4.53 -36.79
CA MET A 1 43.99 5.10 -38.10
C MET A 1 43.48 6.54 -37.88
N ILE A 2 43.06 7.26 -38.93
CA ILE A 2 43.03 8.74 -38.96
C ILE A 2 41.59 9.31 -38.91
N SER A 3 41.49 10.61 -38.60
CA SER A 3 40.32 11.50 -38.48
C SER A 3 39.57 11.43 -37.14
N SER A 4 39.40 12.48 -36.32
CA SER A 4 39.59 13.95 -36.40
C SER A 4 38.43 14.80 -36.92
N LEU A 5 37.83 15.61 -36.02
CA LEU A 5 37.48 17.01 -36.26
C LEU A 5 37.37 17.78 -34.91
N LYS A 6 37.83 19.03 -34.92
CA LYS A 6 37.61 20.08 -33.90
C LYS A 6 36.74 21.17 -34.59
N TYR A 7 36.16 22.21 -33.98
CA TYR A 7 36.71 23.17 -33.02
C TYR A 7 35.61 24.10 -32.41
N THR A 8 35.73 24.43 -31.11
CA THR A 8 35.33 25.68 -30.39
C THR A 8 33.92 26.31 -30.43
N ALA A 9 33.52 26.83 -29.25
CA ALA A 9 32.53 27.90 -29.01
C ALA A 9 33.21 29.32 -29.07
N PRO A 10 32.61 30.51 -28.74
CA PRO A 10 31.79 30.81 -27.55
C PRO A 10 30.59 31.79 -27.79
N SER A 11 30.05 32.34 -26.68
CA SER A 11 28.98 33.34 -26.51
C SER A 11 29.54 34.81 -26.55
N PRO A 12 28.88 35.94 -26.15
CA PRO A 12 27.57 36.15 -25.48
C PRO A 12 26.73 37.44 -25.83
N LEU A 13 25.64 37.66 -25.07
CA LEU A 13 25.02 38.94 -24.58
C LEU A 13 24.36 40.02 -25.50
N ALA A 14 23.09 40.29 -25.19
CA ALA A 14 22.39 41.59 -24.97
C ALA A 14 22.31 42.74 -26.02
N GLY A 15 21.13 43.37 -26.14
CA GLY A 15 20.87 44.64 -26.86
C GLY A 15 19.37 45.04 -26.86
N SER A 16 19.02 46.33 -26.99
CA SER A 16 17.62 46.81 -26.78
C SER A 16 17.14 48.03 -27.60
N ALA A 17 15.81 48.09 -27.79
CA ALA A 17 14.93 49.27 -27.90
C ALA A 17 14.82 50.17 -29.18
N ALA A 18 13.65 50.07 -29.82
CA ALA A 18 12.66 51.16 -30.05
C ALA A 18 12.67 52.10 -31.30
N PHE A 19 11.47 52.69 -31.54
CA PHE A 19 11.02 53.73 -32.50
C PHE A 19 10.90 53.37 -34.01
N SER A 20 10.06 54.04 -34.84
CA SER A 20 8.71 54.66 -34.69
C SER A 20 8.24 55.30 -36.03
N CYS A 21 6.93 55.26 -36.37
CA CYS A 21 6.28 56.37 -37.12
C CYS A 21 4.72 56.39 -36.98
N ARG A 22 4.06 57.45 -37.48
CA ARG A 22 2.64 57.83 -37.23
C ARG A 22 1.89 58.33 -38.47
N LYS A 23 0.54 58.24 -38.46
CA LYS A 23 -0.49 59.23 -38.95
C LYS A 23 -1.91 58.63 -38.78
N ARG A 24 -3.03 59.36 -38.61
CA ARG A 24 -3.32 60.66 -37.94
C ARG A 24 -4.84 60.72 -37.58
N VAL A 25 -5.32 61.80 -36.96
CA VAL A 25 -6.62 61.94 -36.23
C VAL A 25 -7.34 63.24 -36.67
N PRO A 26 -8.69 63.35 -36.65
CA PRO A 26 -9.36 64.22 -35.65
C PRO A 26 -10.75 63.79 -35.09
N VAL A 27 -11.03 64.34 -33.90
CA VAL A 27 -12.27 64.30 -33.05
C VAL A 27 -13.20 65.50 -33.43
N PRO A 28 -14.24 66.04 -32.69
CA PRO A 28 -14.56 65.98 -31.23
C PRO A 28 -16.05 66.00 -30.73
N ARG A 29 -16.29 65.68 -29.43
CA ARG A 29 -16.86 66.57 -28.35
C ARG A 29 -17.13 65.82 -27.01
N LEU A 30 -17.36 66.56 -25.92
CA LEU A 30 -17.32 66.18 -24.47
C LEU A 30 -18.15 67.20 -23.61
N PRO A 31 -18.32 67.06 -22.26
CA PRO A 31 -18.78 65.91 -21.47
C PRO A 31 -20.18 66.19 -20.82
N PRO A 32 -20.44 66.82 -19.62
CA PRO A 32 -19.82 66.80 -18.26
C PRO A 32 -20.79 66.52 -17.04
N SER A 33 -20.25 66.01 -15.90
CA SER A 33 -20.61 66.36 -14.49
C SER A 33 -22.02 65.96 -13.90
N ILE A 34 -22.31 65.83 -12.57
CA ILE A 34 -21.50 65.91 -11.32
C ILE A 34 -22.16 65.18 -10.09
N GLN A 35 -21.33 64.68 -9.16
CA GLN A 35 -21.47 64.39 -7.68
C GLN A 35 -22.66 63.66 -7.00
N ASN A 36 -22.29 63.07 -5.84
CA ASN A 36 -23.07 62.36 -4.81
C ASN A 36 -24.07 63.24 -4.03
N LEU A 37 -25.05 62.59 -3.36
CA LEU A 37 -25.51 62.97 -2.01
C LEU A 37 -26.15 61.77 -1.25
N GLN A 38 -26.47 61.94 0.03
CA GLN A 38 -26.83 60.87 0.98
C GLN A 38 -28.32 60.92 1.42
N GLN A 39 -28.73 59.92 2.22
CA GLN A 39 -29.96 59.84 3.04
C GLN A 39 -31.27 59.63 2.21
N SER A 40 -32.16 58.65 2.48
CA SER A 40 -32.77 58.11 3.72
C SER A 40 -34.07 58.83 4.13
N THR A 41 -35.24 58.20 3.90
CA THR A 41 -36.31 58.01 4.91
C THR A 41 -37.55 57.21 4.41
N ALA A 42 -38.20 56.54 5.37
CA ALA A 42 -39.65 56.29 5.53
C ALA A 42 -40.50 55.44 4.53
N LEU A 43 -41.40 54.66 5.14
CA LEU A 43 -42.61 54.02 4.57
C LEU A 43 -43.81 54.97 4.63
N PRO A 44 -44.94 54.66 3.95
CA PRO A 44 -46.11 54.15 4.69
C PRO A 44 -46.84 52.97 4.00
N SER A 45 -48.07 52.65 4.42
CA SER A 45 -48.69 51.30 4.34
C SER A 45 -50.21 51.28 4.00
N PHE A 46 -50.82 50.08 4.04
CA PHE A 46 -52.24 49.70 3.78
C PHE A 46 -52.62 49.56 2.27
N SER A 47 -53.30 48.50 1.78
CA SER A 47 -54.61 47.83 2.08
C SER A 47 -55.79 48.53 1.35
N SER A 48 -56.82 47.89 0.76
CA SER A 48 -57.40 46.54 0.98
C SER A 48 -58.31 46.02 -0.18
N HIS A 49 -58.78 44.76 -0.06
CA HIS A 49 -60.06 44.17 -0.57
C HIS A 49 -60.33 43.81 -2.06
N LYS A 50 -61.46 43.09 -2.23
CA LYS A 50 -62.03 42.24 -3.33
C LYS A 50 -63.36 42.89 -3.86
N PRO A 51 -64.08 42.47 -4.94
CA PRO A 51 -64.53 41.09 -5.26
C PRO A 51 -64.69 40.70 -6.77
N LEU A 52 -65.81 40.07 -7.18
CA LEU A 52 -65.92 39.02 -8.23
C LEU A 52 -67.19 39.11 -9.14
N TYR A 53 -67.22 38.23 -10.17
CA TYR A 53 -68.36 37.57 -10.86
C TYR A 53 -69.02 38.14 -12.16
N ILE A 54 -68.60 37.54 -13.30
CA ILE A 54 -69.37 36.90 -14.41
C ILE A 54 -70.67 37.53 -14.99
N ILE A 55 -70.77 37.60 -16.34
CA ILE A 55 -71.93 37.09 -17.15
C ILE A 55 -71.56 36.94 -18.67
N PRO A 56 -72.21 36.06 -19.48
CA PRO A 56 -71.72 35.62 -20.82
C PRO A 56 -72.68 35.91 -22.01
N CYS A 57 -72.34 35.48 -23.25
CA CYS A 57 -73.35 35.26 -24.32
C CYS A 57 -72.94 34.25 -25.43
N THR A 58 -73.85 34.01 -26.40
CA THR A 58 -74.08 32.77 -27.17
C THR A 58 -73.54 32.70 -28.63
N GLN A 59 -72.95 31.53 -28.96
CA GLN A 59 -73.25 30.60 -30.09
C GLN A 59 -73.49 31.02 -31.58
N ASN A 60 -73.12 30.07 -32.47
CA ASN A 60 -73.52 29.85 -33.89
C ASN A 60 -72.85 30.73 -34.97
N LEU A 61 -72.46 30.24 -36.18
CA LEU A 61 -72.45 28.87 -36.74
C LEU A 61 -71.27 28.66 -37.75
N THR A 62 -70.97 27.40 -38.08
CA THR A 62 -70.18 26.78 -39.20
C THR A 62 -69.63 27.67 -40.37
N LEU A 63 -68.53 27.32 -41.07
CA LEU A 63 -68.03 25.98 -41.46
C LEU A 63 -66.50 25.96 -41.76
N SER A 64 -65.96 24.77 -42.07
CA SER A 64 -64.65 24.45 -42.66
C SER A 64 -63.55 23.99 -41.69
N THR A 65 -63.00 22.81 -41.95
CA THR A 65 -62.12 22.05 -41.06
C THR A 65 -60.64 22.16 -41.47
N LYS A 66 -59.85 22.87 -40.65
CA LYS A 66 -58.39 22.68 -40.58
C LYS A 66 -58.01 22.21 -39.17
N PRO A 67 -57.31 21.07 -39.01
CA PRO A 67 -56.92 20.59 -37.69
C PRO A 67 -55.90 21.56 -37.05
N ARG A 68 -56.02 21.77 -35.74
CA ARG A 68 -55.04 22.53 -34.95
C ARG A 68 -53.64 21.92 -35.09
N ARG A 69 -52.61 22.74 -34.89
CA ARG A 69 -51.22 22.30 -34.61
C ARG A 69 -51.26 21.07 -33.69
N LYS A 70 -50.56 19.99 -34.06
CA LYS A 70 -50.36 18.84 -33.18
C LYS A 70 -49.77 19.33 -31.86
N VAL A 71 -50.51 19.13 -30.77
CA VAL A 71 -49.89 19.03 -29.44
C VAL A 71 -48.96 17.82 -29.50
N ALA A 72 -47.72 17.97 -29.02
CA ALA A 72 -46.79 16.85 -28.98
C ALA A 72 -47.27 15.83 -27.94
N GLU A 73 -47.69 14.66 -28.40
CA GLU A 73 -48.02 13.53 -27.53
C GLU A 73 -46.75 13.02 -26.84
N CYS A 74 -46.50 13.53 -25.63
CA CYS A 74 -45.52 12.94 -24.74
C CYS A 74 -46.06 11.60 -24.22
N HIS A 75 -45.77 10.52 -24.94
CA HIS A 75 -45.88 9.15 -24.45
C HIS A 75 -44.86 8.90 -23.33
N ALA A 76 -45.09 9.52 -22.16
CA ALA A 76 -44.37 9.19 -20.94
C ALA A 76 -44.68 7.74 -20.58
N TYR A 77 -43.64 6.90 -20.46
CA TYR A 77 -43.75 5.49 -20.08
C TYR A 77 -44.70 5.31 -18.90
N GLU A 78 -45.74 4.50 -19.08
CA GLU A 78 -46.77 4.31 -18.07
C GLU A 78 -46.19 3.55 -16.87
N ALA A 79 -45.98 4.30 -15.78
CA ALA A 79 -45.71 3.79 -14.45
C ALA A 79 -46.99 3.19 -13.83
N ASP A 80 -47.63 2.28 -14.58
CA ASP A 80 -48.95 1.79 -14.28
C ASP A 80 -48.91 0.69 -13.20
N LYS A 81 -50.00 0.61 -12.42
CA LYS A 81 -50.04 -0.24 -11.23
C LYS A 81 -50.08 -1.73 -11.61
N SER A 82 -49.31 -2.54 -10.90
CA SER A 82 -49.52 -3.98 -10.86
C SER A 82 -50.94 -4.29 -10.37
N GLN A 83 -51.67 -5.14 -11.09
CA GLN A 83 -53.03 -5.55 -10.70
C GLN A 83 -53.04 -6.22 -9.32
N PRO A 84 -54.11 -6.04 -8.52
CA PRO A 84 -54.23 -6.66 -7.20
C PRO A 84 -54.61 -8.15 -7.32
N GLN A 85 -53.79 -9.05 -6.81
CA GLN A 85 -54.14 -10.46 -6.61
C GLN A 85 -53.55 -11.04 -5.32
N ALA A 86 -54.28 -12.00 -4.76
CA ALA A 86 -53.95 -12.85 -3.60
C ALA A 86 -53.64 -12.11 -2.27
N ALA A 87 -54.59 -12.23 -1.35
CA ALA A 87 -54.50 -11.77 0.04
C ALA A 87 -53.31 -12.38 0.82
N GLY A 88 -52.95 -11.73 1.94
CA GLY A 88 -52.33 -12.46 3.06
C GLY A 88 -50.81 -12.36 3.22
N THR A 89 -50.14 -11.31 2.71
CA THR A 89 -48.81 -10.93 3.24
C THR A 89 -48.82 -9.51 3.78
N SER A 90 -48.21 -9.30 4.94
CA SER A 90 -48.04 -7.97 5.52
C SER A 90 -47.16 -7.11 4.62
N GLU A 91 -47.47 -5.82 4.51
CA GLU A 91 -46.66 -4.85 3.76
C GLU A 91 -45.20 -4.85 4.25
N ALA A 92 -44.97 -5.08 5.54
CA ALA A 92 -43.64 -5.27 6.13
C ALA A 92 -42.93 -6.54 5.62
N ALA A 93 -43.66 -7.65 5.41
CA ALA A 93 -43.10 -8.88 4.87
C ALA A 93 -42.71 -8.75 3.39
N GLN A 94 -43.50 -8.00 2.60
CA GLN A 94 -43.14 -7.69 1.21
C GLN A 94 -41.92 -6.75 1.13
N LYS A 95 -41.84 -5.72 1.99
CA LYS A 95 -40.66 -4.85 2.13
C LYS A 95 -39.42 -5.65 2.55
N LEU A 96 -39.54 -6.56 3.52
CA LEU A 96 -38.46 -7.43 3.98
C LEU A 96 -37.97 -8.38 2.87
N LYS A 97 -38.89 -9.01 2.12
CA LYS A 97 -38.56 -9.88 0.98
C LYS A 97 -37.74 -9.14 -0.09
N ILE A 98 -38.13 -7.90 -0.42
CA ILE A 98 -37.40 -7.06 -1.39
C ILE A 98 -36.03 -6.66 -0.83
N GLY A 99 -35.94 -6.27 0.45
CA GLY A 99 -34.68 -5.95 1.12
C GLY A 99 -33.70 -7.12 1.14
N LEU A 100 -34.20 -8.34 1.41
CA LEU A 100 -33.39 -9.56 1.38
C LEU A 100 -32.86 -9.87 -0.03
N TYR A 101 -33.70 -9.76 -1.07
CA TYR A 101 -33.25 -9.94 -2.46
C TYR A 101 -32.14 -8.94 -2.82
N PHE A 102 -32.22 -7.70 -2.34
CA PHE A 102 -31.16 -6.70 -2.53
C PHE A 102 -29.86 -7.07 -1.80
N ALA A 103 -29.93 -7.40 -0.51
CA ALA A 103 -28.76 -7.82 0.26
C ALA A 103 -28.06 -9.05 -0.35
N THR A 104 -28.83 -10.07 -0.72
CA THR A 104 -28.32 -11.28 -1.39
C THR A 104 -27.72 -10.95 -2.76
N TRP A 105 -28.37 -10.11 -3.59
CA TRP A 105 -27.81 -9.69 -4.88
C TRP A 105 -26.46 -8.97 -4.71
N TRP A 106 -26.34 -8.05 -3.76
CA TRP A 106 -25.10 -7.31 -3.51
C TRP A 106 -23.98 -8.24 -3.00
N ALA A 107 -24.27 -9.11 -2.02
CA ALA A 107 -23.29 -10.06 -1.49
C ALA A 107 -22.79 -11.04 -2.56
N LEU A 108 -23.69 -11.64 -3.36
CA LEU A 108 -23.32 -12.52 -4.47
C LEU A 108 -22.48 -11.79 -5.52
N ASN A 109 -22.79 -10.51 -5.80
CA ASN A 109 -22.01 -9.73 -6.76
C ASN A 109 -20.61 -9.37 -6.21
N VAL A 110 -20.47 -9.08 -4.91
CA VAL A 110 -19.15 -8.91 -4.27
C VAL A 110 -18.31 -10.17 -4.46
N VAL A 111 -18.82 -11.35 -4.08
CA VAL A 111 -18.09 -12.63 -4.22
C VAL A 111 -17.69 -12.91 -5.67
N PHE A 112 -18.61 -12.70 -6.64
CA PHE A 112 -18.27 -12.81 -8.06
C PHE A 112 -17.09 -11.92 -8.45
N ASN A 113 -17.13 -10.61 -8.15
CA ASN A 113 -16.08 -9.69 -8.59
C ASN A 113 -14.71 -10.02 -7.96
N ILE A 114 -14.69 -10.54 -6.73
CA ILE A 114 -13.47 -11.01 -6.07
C ILE A 114 -12.88 -12.22 -6.80
N TYR A 115 -13.64 -13.31 -6.94
CA TYR A 115 -13.11 -14.51 -7.58
C TYR A 115 -12.82 -14.30 -9.07
N ASN A 116 -13.59 -13.47 -9.78
CA ASN A 116 -13.31 -13.09 -11.16
C ASN A 116 -11.95 -12.38 -11.27
N LYS A 117 -11.65 -11.40 -10.41
CA LYS A 117 -10.34 -10.72 -10.43
C LYS A 117 -9.19 -11.63 -10.00
N LYS A 118 -9.39 -12.53 -9.02
CA LYS A 118 -8.40 -13.56 -8.65
C LYS A 118 -8.09 -14.50 -9.81
N VAL A 119 -9.11 -14.97 -10.54
CA VAL A 119 -8.93 -15.80 -11.74
C VAL A 119 -8.21 -15.03 -12.84
N LEU A 120 -8.65 -13.81 -13.18
CA LEU A 120 -8.07 -13.02 -14.27
C LEU A 120 -6.62 -12.55 -14.02
N ASN A 121 -6.17 -12.48 -12.77
CA ASN A 121 -4.78 -12.16 -12.44
C ASN A 121 -3.82 -13.32 -12.74
N ALA A 122 -4.26 -14.58 -12.61
CA ALA A 122 -3.45 -15.78 -12.87
C ALA A 122 -3.73 -16.42 -14.24
N PHE A 123 -4.93 -16.20 -14.77
CA PHE A 123 -5.42 -16.74 -16.04
C PHE A 123 -6.03 -15.59 -16.85
N PRO A 124 -5.21 -14.77 -17.56
CA PRO A 124 -5.61 -13.49 -18.14
C PRO A 124 -6.41 -13.63 -19.46
N TYR A 125 -7.32 -14.58 -19.51
CA TYR A 125 -8.15 -14.96 -20.67
C TYR A 125 -9.63 -14.60 -20.41
N PRO A 126 -10.00 -13.31 -20.49
CA PRO A 126 -11.34 -12.83 -20.14
C PRO A 126 -12.48 -13.34 -21.02
N TRP A 127 -12.23 -13.74 -22.28
CA TRP A 127 -13.27 -14.31 -23.14
C TRP A 127 -13.64 -15.72 -22.71
N LEU A 128 -12.65 -16.61 -22.48
CA LEU A 128 -12.90 -17.92 -21.89
C LEU A 128 -13.48 -17.81 -20.48
N THR A 129 -12.92 -16.95 -19.62
CA THR A 129 -13.42 -16.77 -18.24
C THR A 129 -14.91 -16.40 -18.24
N SER A 130 -15.34 -15.48 -19.10
CA SER A 130 -16.76 -15.12 -19.27
C SER A 130 -17.61 -16.25 -19.89
N THR A 131 -17.02 -17.04 -20.79
CA THR A 131 -17.68 -18.21 -21.40
C THR A 131 -17.95 -19.28 -20.36
N LEU A 132 -17.00 -19.54 -19.46
CA LEU A 132 -17.16 -20.47 -18.33
C LEU A 132 -18.25 -20.01 -17.35
N SER A 133 -18.35 -18.70 -17.08
CA SER A 133 -19.42 -18.13 -16.24
C SER A 133 -20.81 -18.36 -16.83
N LEU A 134 -20.97 -18.19 -18.15
CA LEU A 134 -22.22 -18.46 -18.86
C LEU A 134 -22.50 -19.97 -19.00
N ALA A 135 -21.47 -20.80 -19.14
CA ALA A 135 -21.58 -22.26 -19.21
C ALA A 135 -22.07 -22.85 -17.89
N ALA A 136 -21.44 -22.50 -16.77
CA ALA A 136 -21.86 -22.93 -15.44
C ALA A 136 -23.30 -22.52 -15.13
N GLY A 137 -23.67 -21.26 -15.43
CA GLY A 137 -25.04 -20.78 -15.23
C GLY A 137 -26.08 -21.50 -16.09
N SER A 138 -25.73 -21.86 -17.33
CA SER A 138 -26.59 -22.63 -18.23
C SER A 138 -26.77 -24.07 -17.74
N LEU A 139 -25.69 -24.70 -17.25
CA LEU A 139 -25.71 -26.04 -16.68
C LEU A 139 -26.54 -26.12 -15.39
N ILE A 140 -26.39 -25.15 -14.48
CA ILE A 140 -27.20 -25.04 -13.24
C ILE A 140 -28.69 -25.00 -13.57
N MET A 141 -29.10 -24.19 -14.55
CA MET A 141 -30.51 -24.10 -14.94
C MET A 141 -31.02 -25.35 -15.66
N PHE A 142 -30.21 -25.98 -16.51
CA PHE A 142 -30.58 -27.25 -17.16
C PHE A 142 -30.80 -28.36 -16.12
N ILE A 143 -29.89 -28.50 -15.14
CA ILE A 143 -30.04 -29.44 -14.02
C ILE A 143 -31.30 -29.09 -13.19
N SER A 144 -31.54 -27.81 -12.90
CA SER A 144 -32.72 -27.36 -12.13
C SER A 144 -34.04 -27.67 -12.85
N TRP A 145 -34.06 -27.61 -14.18
CA TRP A 145 -35.21 -28.04 -14.99
C TRP A 145 -35.37 -29.56 -15.04
N ALA A 146 -34.28 -30.31 -15.23
CA ALA A 146 -34.30 -31.78 -15.28
C ALA A 146 -34.73 -32.42 -13.94
N THR A 147 -34.28 -31.85 -12.82
CA THR A 147 -34.65 -32.26 -11.45
C THR A 147 -36.01 -31.70 -10.98
N LYS A 148 -36.69 -30.90 -11.81
CA LYS A 148 -37.97 -30.21 -11.51
C LYS A 148 -37.90 -29.20 -10.35
N LEU A 149 -36.71 -28.81 -9.89
CA LEU A 149 -36.51 -27.72 -8.93
C LEU A 149 -36.96 -26.35 -9.48
N ALA A 150 -36.92 -26.18 -10.80
CA ALA A 150 -37.50 -25.05 -11.51
C ALA A 150 -38.45 -25.52 -12.62
N HIS A 151 -39.57 -24.83 -12.80
CA HIS A 151 -40.50 -25.12 -13.90
C HIS A 151 -39.89 -24.66 -15.24
N VAL A 152 -39.87 -25.54 -16.25
CA VAL A 152 -39.36 -25.25 -17.60
C VAL A 152 -40.14 -24.08 -18.24
N PRO A 153 -39.49 -23.04 -18.80
CA PRO A 153 -40.21 -21.96 -19.45
C PRO A 153 -40.90 -22.41 -20.74
N LYS A 154 -42.15 -21.98 -20.94
CA LYS A 154 -42.83 -22.09 -22.24
C LYS A 154 -42.28 -20.99 -23.15
N VAL A 155 -41.46 -21.36 -24.13
CA VAL A 155 -40.83 -20.43 -25.09
C VAL A 155 -41.36 -20.66 -26.50
N ASN A 156 -41.51 -19.59 -27.28
CA ASN A 156 -41.87 -19.62 -28.70
C ASN A 156 -40.81 -18.87 -29.53
N MET A 157 -40.94 -18.86 -30.87
CA MET A 157 -39.95 -18.20 -31.72
C MET A 157 -39.92 -16.68 -31.53
N ASP A 158 -41.04 -16.04 -31.20
CA ASP A 158 -41.08 -14.59 -30.97
C ASP A 158 -40.42 -14.18 -29.65
N PHE A 159 -40.46 -15.04 -28.63
CA PHE A 159 -39.63 -14.92 -27.43
C PHE A 159 -38.15 -14.93 -27.76
N TRP A 160 -37.68 -15.85 -28.60
CA TRP A 160 -36.28 -15.89 -29.01
C TRP A 160 -35.88 -14.67 -29.85
N LYS A 161 -36.73 -14.19 -30.77
CA LYS A 161 -36.52 -12.93 -31.51
C LYS A 161 -36.41 -11.72 -30.57
N ALA A 162 -37.30 -11.63 -29.57
CA ALA A 162 -37.31 -10.52 -28.61
C ALA A 162 -36.14 -10.60 -27.61
N LEU A 163 -35.67 -11.80 -27.28
CA LEU A 163 -34.53 -12.04 -26.38
C LEU A 163 -33.18 -11.84 -27.07
N PHE A 164 -33.05 -12.13 -28.37
CA PHE A 164 -31.79 -12.03 -29.11
C PHE A 164 -31.03 -10.69 -28.95
N PRO A 165 -31.63 -9.50 -29.16
CA PRO A 165 -30.92 -8.24 -28.95
C PRO A 165 -30.53 -8.02 -27.48
N VAL A 166 -31.28 -8.59 -26.53
CA VAL A 166 -30.95 -8.57 -25.09
C VAL A 166 -29.75 -9.47 -24.80
N ALA A 167 -29.66 -10.64 -25.44
CA ALA A 167 -28.55 -11.58 -25.31
C ALA A 167 -27.25 -11.04 -25.92
N VAL A 168 -27.31 -10.40 -27.09
CA VAL A 168 -26.17 -9.68 -27.68
C VAL A 168 -25.68 -8.58 -26.73
N ALA A 169 -26.59 -7.73 -26.23
CA ALA A 169 -26.26 -6.68 -25.28
C ALA A 169 -25.72 -7.23 -23.93
N HIS A 170 -26.24 -8.35 -23.45
CA HIS A 170 -25.74 -9.02 -22.25
C HIS A 170 -24.33 -9.61 -22.46
N THR A 171 -24.08 -10.23 -23.60
CA THR A 171 -22.80 -10.85 -23.98
C THR A 171 -21.70 -9.79 -24.07
N ILE A 172 -21.93 -8.73 -24.85
CA ILE A 172 -21.01 -7.59 -24.97
C ILE A 172 -20.78 -6.94 -23.59
N GLY A 173 -21.86 -6.75 -22.82
CA GLY A 173 -21.80 -6.21 -21.46
C GLY A 173 -20.94 -7.05 -20.51
N HIS A 174 -21.06 -8.38 -20.57
CA HIS A 174 -20.27 -9.27 -19.74
C HIS A 174 -18.80 -9.27 -20.16
N VAL A 175 -18.48 -9.57 -21.42
CA VAL A 175 -17.09 -9.76 -21.83
C VAL A 175 -16.29 -8.46 -21.73
N ALA A 176 -16.88 -7.30 -22.09
CA ALA A 176 -16.21 -6.01 -21.93
C ALA A 176 -15.96 -5.64 -20.45
N ALA A 177 -16.82 -6.11 -19.53
CA ALA A 177 -16.59 -5.96 -18.10
C ALA A 177 -15.45 -6.86 -17.59
N THR A 178 -15.36 -8.10 -18.08
CA THR A 178 -14.29 -9.04 -17.73
C THR A 178 -12.95 -8.59 -18.30
N VAL A 179 -12.91 -8.11 -19.55
CA VAL A 179 -11.74 -7.46 -20.18
C VAL A 179 -11.33 -6.20 -19.42
N SER A 180 -12.28 -5.44 -18.88
CA SER A 180 -11.96 -4.32 -17.98
C SER A 180 -11.23 -4.82 -16.72
N MET A 181 -11.80 -5.80 -16.00
CA MET A 181 -11.21 -6.31 -14.76
C MET A 181 -9.86 -7.04 -14.94
N SER A 182 -9.55 -7.54 -16.14
CA SER A 182 -8.21 -8.09 -16.44
C SER A 182 -7.15 -7.02 -16.74
N LYS A 183 -7.54 -5.77 -17.00
CA LYS A 183 -6.62 -4.66 -17.35
C LYS A 183 -6.59 -3.48 -16.36
N VAL A 184 -7.59 -3.35 -15.49
CA VAL A 184 -7.69 -2.30 -14.44
C VAL A 184 -8.22 -2.87 -13.12
N ALA A 185 -8.22 -2.04 -12.07
CA ALA A 185 -8.79 -2.39 -10.77
C ALA A 185 -10.31 -2.59 -10.82
N VAL A 186 -10.84 -3.50 -9.99
CA VAL A 186 -12.28 -3.75 -9.86
C VAL A 186 -13.03 -2.49 -9.42
N SER A 187 -12.46 -1.75 -8.46
CA SER A 187 -12.96 -0.44 -8.02
C SER A 187 -13.10 0.51 -9.21
N PHE A 188 -12.03 0.73 -9.97
CA PHE A 188 -12.03 1.58 -11.16
C PHE A 188 -13.08 1.15 -12.21
N THR A 189 -13.14 -0.14 -12.54
CA THR A 189 -14.18 -0.68 -13.44
C THR A 189 -15.58 -0.31 -12.96
N HIS A 190 -15.87 -0.39 -11.66
CA HIS A 190 -17.20 -0.04 -11.12
C HIS A 190 -17.43 1.46 -10.93
N ILE A 191 -16.37 2.28 -10.75
CA ILE A 191 -16.44 3.75 -10.75
C ILE A 191 -16.81 4.27 -12.14
N ILE A 192 -16.07 3.89 -13.18
CA ILE A 192 -16.41 4.26 -14.58
C ILE A 192 -17.81 3.73 -14.93
N LYS A 193 -18.13 2.51 -14.47
CA LYS A 193 -19.47 1.94 -14.67
C LYS A 193 -20.57 2.57 -13.80
N SER A 194 -20.26 3.43 -12.84
CA SER A 194 -21.28 4.24 -12.14
C SER A 194 -21.93 5.27 -13.08
N GLY A 195 -21.27 5.62 -14.21
CA GLY A 195 -21.81 6.49 -15.26
C GLY A 195 -23.01 5.94 -16.05
N GLU A 196 -23.54 4.77 -15.71
CA GLU A 196 -24.72 4.15 -16.33
C GLU A 196 -25.94 5.10 -16.50
N PRO A 197 -26.26 6.01 -15.54
CA PRO A 197 -27.38 6.95 -15.69
C PRO A 197 -27.22 7.94 -16.84
N ALA A 198 -26.01 8.43 -17.11
CA ALA A 198 -25.73 9.33 -18.23
C ALA A 198 -25.98 8.63 -19.57
N PHE A 199 -25.49 7.40 -19.71
CA PHE A 199 -25.81 6.55 -20.86
C PHE A 199 -27.32 6.26 -20.96
N SER A 200 -28.01 6.01 -19.84
CA SER A 200 -29.47 5.80 -19.85
C SER A 200 -30.24 7.03 -20.34
N VAL A 201 -29.88 8.25 -19.94
CA VAL A 201 -30.52 9.48 -20.45
C VAL A 201 -30.26 9.66 -21.94
N LEU A 202 -29.02 9.48 -22.40
CA LEU A 202 -28.66 9.63 -23.80
C LEU A 202 -29.38 8.60 -24.68
N VAL A 203 -29.39 7.32 -24.29
CA VAL A 203 -30.07 6.24 -25.03
C VAL A 203 -31.58 6.46 -25.06
N SER A 204 -32.21 6.82 -23.94
CA SER A 204 -33.62 7.24 -23.92
C SER A 204 -33.90 8.42 -24.85
N ARG A 205 -33.05 9.45 -24.82
CA ARG A 205 -33.22 10.67 -25.61
C ARG A 205 -33.16 10.42 -27.11
N PHE A 206 -32.19 9.63 -27.56
CA PHE A 206 -31.92 9.40 -28.98
C PHE A 206 -32.69 8.22 -29.60
N LEU A 207 -33.04 7.18 -28.84
CA LEU A 207 -33.73 5.99 -29.38
C LEU A 207 -35.22 5.90 -29.01
N LEU A 208 -35.63 6.50 -27.90
CA LEU A 208 -37.05 6.51 -27.47
C LEU A 208 -37.69 7.89 -27.62
N GLY A 209 -36.92 8.92 -28.01
CA GLY A 209 -37.38 10.30 -28.18
C GLY A 209 -37.72 11.04 -26.88
N GLU A 210 -37.55 10.39 -25.73
CA GLU A 210 -37.93 10.89 -24.41
C GLU A 210 -37.28 12.26 -24.11
N SER A 211 -37.99 13.14 -23.42
CA SER A 211 -37.46 14.42 -22.92
C SER A 211 -37.45 14.43 -21.40
N PHE A 212 -36.36 14.94 -20.82
CA PHE A 212 -36.17 15.06 -19.39
C PHE A 212 -36.11 16.53 -18.97
N PRO A 213 -36.52 16.90 -17.74
CA PRO A 213 -36.45 18.27 -17.27
C PRO A 213 -35.00 18.68 -16.96
N ILE A 214 -34.72 19.99 -16.95
CA ILE A 214 -33.38 20.55 -16.74
C ILE A 214 -32.64 19.97 -15.51
N PRO A 215 -33.26 19.77 -14.32
CA PRO A 215 -32.58 19.18 -13.17
C PRO A 215 -32.00 17.78 -13.40
N VAL A 216 -32.62 16.97 -14.28
CA VAL A 216 -32.09 15.64 -14.64
C VAL A 216 -30.81 15.78 -15.45
N TYR A 217 -30.73 16.72 -16.40
CA TYR A 217 -29.48 17.00 -17.13
C TYR A 217 -28.39 17.58 -16.21
N LEU A 218 -28.74 18.50 -15.31
CA LEU A 218 -27.80 19.05 -14.32
C LEU A 218 -27.21 17.95 -13.42
N SER A 219 -28.00 16.95 -13.03
CA SER A 219 -27.51 15.81 -12.25
C SER A 219 -26.49 14.91 -12.98
N LEU A 220 -26.40 14.98 -14.31
CA LEU A 220 -25.39 14.25 -15.08
C LEU A 220 -23.99 14.89 -14.99
N VAL A 221 -23.91 16.19 -14.71
CA VAL A 221 -22.62 16.92 -14.62
C VAL A 221 -21.69 16.32 -13.57
N PRO A 222 -22.10 16.11 -12.29
CA PRO A 222 -21.26 15.41 -11.31
C PRO A 222 -21.00 13.95 -11.65
N ILE A 223 -21.93 13.23 -12.31
CA ILE A 223 -21.70 11.84 -12.73
C ILE A 223 -20.54 11.77 -13.74
N ILE A 224 -20.58 12.61 -14.77
CA ILE A 224 -19.56 12.65 -15.83
C ILE A 224 -18.25 13.21 -15.27
N GLY A 225 -18.31 14.31 -14.49
CA GLY A 225 -17.14 14.93 -13.87
C GLY A 225 -16.41 14.02 -12.87
N GLY A 226 -17.16 13.29 -12.03
CA GLY A 226 -16.59 12.33 -11.08
C GLY A 226 -15.92 11.13 -11.78
N CYS A 227 -16.59 10.56 -12.80
CA CYS A 227 -16.00 9.50 -13.62
C CYS A 227 -14.75 9.99 -14.39
N ALA A 228 -14.74 11.22 -14.88
CA ALA A 228 -13.58 11.82 -15.55
C ALA A 228 -12.43 12.09 -14.58
N LEU A 229 -12.70 12.61 -13.37
CA LEU A 229 -11.68 12.83 -12.33
C LEU A 229 -11.05 11.50 -11.86
N ALA A 230 -11.86 10.44 -11.72
CA ALA A 230 -11.35 9.10 -11.46
C ALA A 230 -10.51 8.57 -12.63
N ALA A 231 -10.95 8.74 -13.89
CA ALA A 231 -10.19 8.33 -15.07
C ALA A 231 -8.82 9.03 -15.19
N VAL A 232 -8.77 10.35 -14.96
CA VAL A 232 -7.55 11.16 -15.06
C VAL A 232 -6.58 10.93 -13.90
N THR A 233 -7.05 10.38 -12.77
CA THR A 233 -6.20 10.14 -11.58
C THR A 233 -6.10 8.66 -11.18
N GLU A 234 -6.31 7.76 -12.14
CA GLU A 234 -6.01 6.34 -12.00
C GLU A 234 -4.53 6.08 -12.31
N LEU A 235 -3.79 5.60 -11.30
CA LEU A 235 -2.33 5.42 -11.38
C LEU A 235 -1.92 4.40 -12.46
N ASN A 236 -2.80 3.43 -12.73
CA ASN A 236 -2.61 2.41 -13.76
C ASN A 236 -3.66 2.57 -14.87
N PHE A 237 -3.86 3.79 -15.39
CA PHE A 237 -4.85 4.03 -16.44
C PHE A 237 -4.53 3.22 -17.70
N ASN A 238 -5.36 2.20 -17.97
CA ASN A 238 -5.27 1.39 -19.18
C ASN A 238 -6.46 1.67 -20.11
N MET A 239 -6.19 2.15 -21.33
CA MET A 239 -7.22 2.52 -22.30
C MET A 239 -8.16 1.35 -22.66
N ILE A 240 -7.63 0.12 -22.79
CA ILE A 240 -8.45 -1.08 -23.05
C ILE A 240 -9.37 -1.36 -21.83
N GLY A 241 -8.83 -1.22 -20.62
CA GLY A 241 -9.57 -1.36 -19.38
C GLY A 241 -10.72 -0.34 -19.22
N PHE A 242 -10.43 0.92 -19.53
CA PHE A 242 -11.41 2.02 -19.55
C PHE A 242 -12.48 1.84 -20.63
N MET A 243 -12.09 1.53 -21.88
CA MET A 243 -13.02 1.30 -22.98
C MET A 243 -13.90 0.07 -22.72
N GLY A 244 -13.36 -1.01 -22.14
CA GLY A 244 -14.14 -2.16 -21.70
C GLY A 244 -15.20 -1.79 -20.65
N ALA A 245 -14.86 -0.94 -19.68
CA ALA A 245 -15.82 -0.41 -18.72
C ALA A 245 -16.95 0.38 -19.42
N MET A 246 -16.59 1.33 -20.30
CA MET A 246 -17.53 2.19 -21.05
C MET A 246 -18.46 1.40 -21.98
N ILE A 247 -17.90 0.47 -22.78
CA ILE A 247 -18.66 -0.45 -23.65
C ILE A 247 -19.62 -1.28 -22.81
N SER A 248 -19.16 -1.83 -21.68
CA SER A 248 -20.03 -2.64 -20.82
C SER A 248 -21.19 -1.84 -20.24
N ASN A 249 -20.98 -0.55 -19.93
CA ASN A 249 -22.04 0.35 -19.47
C ASN A 249 -23.14 0.52 -20.52
N LEU A 250 -22.76 0.91 -21.73
CA LEU A 250 -23.70 1.11 -22.84
C LEU A 250 -24.49 -0.17 -23.13
N ALA A 251 -23.79 -1.31 -23.21
CA ALA A 251 -24.41 -2.61 -23.44
C ALA A 251 -25.37 -3.04 -22.30
N PHE A 252 -25.02 -2.78 -21.03
CA PHE A 252 -25.94 -3.04 -19.92
C PHE A 252 -27.16 -2.09 -19.90
N VAL A 253 -27.03 -0.83 -20.32
CA VAL A 253 -28.19 0.07 -20.51
C VAL A 253 -29.16 -0.50 -21.55
N PHE A 254 -28.65 -0.88 -22.73
CA PHE A 254 -29.45 -1.54 -23.77
C PHE A 254 -30.16 -2.80 -23.26
N ARG A 255 -29.41 -3.69 -22.59
CA ARG A 255 -29.94 -4.90 -21.96
C ARG A 255 -31.07 -4.57 -20.97
N ASN A 256 -30.86 -3.60 -20.08
CA ASN A 256 -31.80 -3.23 -19.02
C ASN A 256 -33.12 -2.68 -19.58
N ILE A 257 -33.05 -1.81 -20.60
CA ILE A 257 -34.23 -1.23 -21.26
C ILE A 257 -35.05 -2.33 -21.96
N PHE A 258 -34.41 -3.16 -22.78
CA PHE A 258 -35.13 -4.18 -23.55
C PHE A 258 -35.59 -5.38 -22.69
N SER A 259 -34.86 -5.75 -21.64
CA SER A 259 -35.25 -6.85 -20.72
C SER A 259 -36.64 -6.64 -20.11
N LYS A 260 -36.92 -5.46 -19.52
CA LYS A 260 -38.22 -5.23 -18.86
C LYS A 260 -39.37 -5.15 -19.88
N LYS A 261 -39.10 -4.73 -21.12
CA LYS A 261 -40.07 -4.81 -22.23
C LYS A 261 -40.37 -6.25 -22.63
N GLY A 262 -39.34 -7.10 -22.75
CA GLY A 262 -39.48 -8.52 -23.06
C GLY A 262 -40.22 -9.31 -21.98
N MET A 263 -39.89 -9.10 -20.70
CA MET A 263 -40.57 -9.75 -19.57
C MET A 263 -42.05 -9.39 -19.50
N LYS A 264 -42.42 -8.11 -19.70
CA LYS A 264 -43.82 -7.65 -19.69
C LYS A 264 -44.69 -8.31 -20.77
N GLY A 265 -44.14 -8.61 -21.95
CA GLY A 265 -44.93 -9.08 -23.10
C GLY A 265 -45.22 -10.57 -23.14
N MET A 266 -44.56 -11.40 -22.32
CA MET A 266 -44.45 -12.84 -22.58
C MET A 266 -44.57 -13.75 -21.34
N SER A 267 -44.98 -13.20 -20.19
CA SER A 267 -45.29 -13.91 -18.93
C SER A 267 -44.24 -14.93 -18.40
N VAL A 268 -42.98 -14.83 -18.83
CA VAL A 268 -41.86 -15.61 -18.29
C VAL A 268 -41.29 -14.90 -17.05
N SER A 269 -41.17 -15.62 -15.93
CA SER A 269 -40.58 -15.12 -14.68
C SER A 269 -39.12 -14.70 -14.87
N GLY A 270 -38.67 -13.69 -14.10
CA GLY A 270 -37.31 -13.14 -14.23
C GLY A 270 -36.19 -14.19 -14.14
N MET A 271 -36.34 -15.21 -13.28
CA MET A 271 -35.41 -16.33 -13.18
C MET A 271 -35.25 -17.09 -14.50
N ASN A 272 -36.36 -17.53 -15.11
CA ASN A 272 -36.33 -18.27 -16.37
C ASN A 272 -35.96 -17.37 -17.57
N TYR A 273 -36.33 -16.10 -17.54
CA TYR A 273 -35.91 -15.12 -18.54
C TYR A 273 -34.38 -14.99 -18.56
N TYR A 274 -33.74 -14.94 -17.38
CA TYR A 274 -32.28 -14.96 -17.27
C TYR A 274 -31.66 -16.29 -17.70
N ALA A 275 -32.30 -17.43 -17.39
CA ALA A 275 -31.80 -18.74 -17.83
C ALA A 275 -31.71 -18.84 -19.37
N CYS A 276 -32.77 -18.48 -20.08
CA CYS A 276 -32.76 -18.42 -21.55
C CYS A 276 -31.74 -17.40 -22.08
N LEU A 277 -31.60 -16.25 -21.41
CA LEU A 277 -30.59 -15.23 -21.76
C LEU A 277 -29.17 -15.77 -21.64
N SER A 278 -28.85 -16.49 -20.56
CA SER A 278 -27.53 -17.08 -20.31
C SER A 278 -27.17 -18.12 -21.37
N ILE A 279 -28.11 -19.00 -21.72
CA ILE A 279 -27.92 -20.03 -22.76
C ILE A 279 -27.66 -19.38 -24.13
N LEU A 280 -28.46 -18.38 -24.52
CA LEU A 280 -28.25 -17.70 -25.80
C LEU A 280 -26.96 -16.88 -25.82
N SER A 281 -26.58 -16.26 -24.70
CA SER A 281 -25.31 -15.53 -24.56
C SER A 281 -24.09 -16.46 -24.64
N LEU A 282 -24.18 -17.68 -24.11
CA LEU A 282 -23.15 -18.70 -24.23
C LEU A 282 -22.92 -19.10 -25.70
N LEU A 283 -24.01 -19.34 -26.44
CA LEU A 283 -23.96 -19.67 -27.87
C LEU A 283 -23.37 -18.53 -28.71
N ILE A 284 -23.68 -17.27 -28.36
CA ILE A 284 -23.10 -16.09 -29.02
C ILE A 284 -21.61 -15.94 -28.68
N LEU A 285 -21.19 -16.13 -27.42
CA LEU A 285 -19.81 -15.83 -26.99
C LEU A 285 -18.79 -16.90 -27.40
N THR A 286 -19.16 -18.19 -27.35
CA THR A 286 -18.22 -19.31 -27.50
C THR A 286 -17.38 -19.24 -28.79
N PRO A 287 -17.94 -18.95 -29.98
CA PRO A 287 -17.14 -18.81 -31.21
C PRO A 287 -16.11 -17.68 -31.14
N PHE A 288 -16.45 -16.53 -30.54
CA PHE A 288 -15.52 -15.42 -30.39
C PHE A 288 -14.42 -15.70 -29.37
N ALA A 289 -14.72 -16.40 -28.27
CA ALA A 289 -13.68 -16.82 -27.33
C ALA A 289 -12.63 -17.71 -28.03
N ILE A 290 -13.08 -18.72 -28.79
CA ILE A 290 -12.20 -19.61 -29.57
C ILE A 290 -11.38 -18.81 -30.61
N LEU A 291 -11.99 -17.83 -31.27
CA LEU A 291 -11.35 -17.02 -32.31
C LEU A 291 -10.34 -15.99 -31.77
N VAL A 292 -10.61 -15.37 -30.62
CA VAL A 292 -9.83 -14.24 -30.07
C VAL A 292 -8.68 -14.71 -29.18
N GLU A 293 -8.85 -15.80 -28.42
CA GLU A 293 -7.84 -16.27 -27.46
C GLU A 293 -7.21 -17.62 -27.85
N GLY A 294 -7.98 -18.54 -28.42
CA GLY A 294 -7.48 -19.80 -28.95
C GLY A 294 -7.24 -20.92 -27.90
N PRO A 295 -7.76 -22.15 -28.10
CA PRO A 295 -7.59 -23.25 -27.15
C PRO A 295 -6.15 -23.63 -26.78
N LYS A 296 -5.17 -23.35 -27.65
CA LYS A 296 -3.74 -23.57 -27.35
C LYS A 296 -3.24 -22.65 -26.23
N MET A 297 -3.60 -21.37 -26.27
CA MET A 297 -3.20 -20.40 -25.25
C MET A 297 -3.90 -20.67 -23.92
N TRP A 298 -5.17 -21.08 -23.96
CA TRP A 298 -5.90 -21.54 -22.78
C TRP A 298 -5.22 -22.73 -22.10
N ALA A 299 -4.78 -23.74 -22.85
CA ALA A 299 -4.11 -24.90 -22.28
C ALA A 299 -2.80 -24.52 -21.57
N VAL A 300 -1.96 -23.69 -22.21
CA VAL A 300 -0.71 -23.19 -21.61
C VAL A 300 -1.00 -22.38 -20.35
N GLY A 301 -1.89 -21.38 -20.44
CA GLY A 301 -2.25 -20.53 -19.30
C GLY A 301 -2.88 -21.29 -18.14
N TRP A 302 -3.62 -22.37 -18.41
CA TRP A 302 -4.24 -23.20 -17.36
C TRP A 302 -3.18 -23.99 -16.59
N GLN A 303 -2.15 -24.49 -17.27
CA GLN A 303 -1.00 -25.11 -16.60
C GLN A 303 -0.20 -24.08 -15.80
N THR A 304 0.01 -22.86 -16.31
CA THR A 304 0.66 -21.77 -15.56
C THR A 304 -0.12 -21.39 -14.29
N ALA A 305 -1.45 -21.27 -14.39
CA ALA A 305 -2.30 -20.97 -13.23
C ALA A 305 -2.30 -22.11 -12.19
N LEU A 306 -2.29 -23.36 -12.64
CA LEU A 306 -2.16 -24.53 -11.77
C LEU A 306 -0.77 -24.65 -11.13
N SER A 307 0.32 -24.29 -11.81
CA SER A 307 1.65 -24.32 -11.20
C SER A 307 1.87 -23.20 -10.18
N GLN A 308 1.22 -22.04 -10.37
CA GLN A 308 1.33 -20.89 -9.45
C GLN A 308 0.40 -20.97 -8.23
N ILE A 309 -0.79 -21.57 -8.35
CA ILE A 309 -1.83 -21.58 -7.27
C ILE A 309 -2.10 -23.00 -6.75
N GLY A 310 -1.67 -24.05 -7.47
CA GLY A 310 -2.05 -25.43 -7.18
C GLY A 310 -3.52 -25.72 -7.55
N PRO A 311 -4.07 -26.87 -7.10
CA PRO A 311 -5.41 -27.33 -7.47
C PRO A 311 -6.54 -26.38 -7.02
N ASN A 312 -6.27 -25.50 -6.06
CA ASN A 312 -7.22 -24.50 -5.57
C ASN A 312 -7.69 -23.50 -6.65
N PHE A 313 -6.92 -23.32 -7.73
CA PHE A 313 -7.33 -22.48 -8.86
C PHE A 313 -8.64 -22.97 -9.51
N VAL A 314 -8.87 -24.29 -9.57
CA VAL A 314 -10.12 -24.86 -10.11
C VAL A 314 -11.33 -24.36 -9.31
N TRP A 315 -11.22 -24.31 -7.99
CA TRP A 315 -12.27 -23.78 -7.12
C TRP A 315 -12.49 -22.28 -7.29
N TRP A 316 -11.47 -21.50 -7.65
CA TRP A 316 -11.64 -20.07 -7.96
C TRP A 316 -12.40 -19.87 -9.28
N VAL A 317 -12.13 -20.70 -10.29
CA VAL A 317 -12.86 -20.71 -11.57
C VAL A 317 -14.31 -21.16 -11.39
N VAL A 318 -14.56 -22.19 -10.57
CA VAL A 318 -15.92 -22.60 -10.17
C VAL A 318 -16.62 -21.47 -9.43
N ALA A 319 -15.98 -20.86 -8.43
CA ALA A 319 -16.57 -19.78 -7.63
C ALA A 319 -16.96 -18.58 -8.49
N GLN A 320 -16.07 -18.04 -9.34
CA GLN A 320 -16.44 -16.91 -10.19
C GLN A 320 -17.63 -17.26 -11.11
N SER A 321 -17.62 -18.47 -11.68
CA SER A 321 -18.65 -18.91 -12.62
C SER A 321 -20.03 -19.09 -11.96
N VAL A 322 -20.08 -19.72 -10.79
CA VAL A 322 -21.32 -19.97 -10.03
C VAL A 322 -21.87 -18.65 -9.47
N PHE A 323 -21.03 -17.84 -8.82
CA PHE A 323 -21.50 -16.57 -8.24
C PHE A 323 -21.90 -15.55 -9.31
N TYR A 324 -21.31 -15.60 -10.53
CA TYR A 324 -21.79 -14.84 -11.69
C TYR A 324 -23.25 -15.17 -12.03
N HIS A 325 -23.60 -16.47 -12.11
CA HIS A 325 -24.97 -16.88 -12.37
C HIS A 325 -25.91 -16.41 -11.26
N LEU A 326 -25.59 -16.74 -9.99
CA LEU A 326 -26.46 -16.47 -8.85
C LEU A 326 -26.77 -14.98 -8.68
N TYR A 327 -25.78 -14.08 -8.78
CA TYR A 327 -26.05 -12.65 -8.62
C TYR A 327 -26.97 -12.11 -9.74
N ASN A 328 -26.78 -12.56 -10.99
CA ASN A 328 -27.62 -12.12 -12.11
C ASN A 328 -29.04 -12.71 -12.02
N GLN A 329 -29.19 -13.96 -11.55
CA GLN A 329 -30.48 -14.60 -11.31
C GLN A 329 -31.31 -13.80 -10.30
N VAL A 330 -30.73 -13.47 -9.13
CA VAL A 330 -31.39 -12.63 -8.12
C VAL A 330 -31.61 -11.20 -8.62
N SER A 331 -30.72 -10.66 -9.47
CA SER A 331 -30.92 -9.37 -10.14
C SER A 331 -32.17 -9.37 -11.03
N TYR A 332 -32.37 -10.40 -11.85
CA TYR A 332 -33.57 -10.51 -12.70
C TYR A 332 -34.85 -10.80 -11.89
N MET A 333 -34.77 -11.60 -10.82
CA MET A 333 -35.89 -11.78 -9.87
C MET A 333 -36.28 -10.47 -9.18
N SER A 334 -35.29 -9.63 -8.85
CA SER A 334 -35.51 -8.29 -8.30
C SER A 334 -36.15 -7.37 -9.33
N LEU A 335 -35.61 -7.32 -10.56
CA LEU A 335 -36.13 -6.54 -11.69
C LEU A 335 -37.58 -6.90 -12.02
N ASP A 336 -37.98 -8.15 -11.83
CA ASP A 336 -39.35 -8.61 -12.03
C ASP A 336 -40.33 -7.89 -11.08
N GLN A 337 -40.01 -7.91 -9.79
CA GLN A 337 -40.86 -7.48 -8.68
C GLN A 337 -40.89 -5.96 -8.41
N ILE A 338 -39.94 -5.18 -8.95
CA ILE A 338 -39.79 -3.75 -8.63
C ILE A 338 -39.83 -2.83 -9.85
N SER A 339 -39.93 -1.53 -9.62
CA SER A 339 -39.87 -0.53 -10.69
C SER A 339 -38.46 -0.44 -11.31
N PRO A 340 -38.31 -0.12 -12.61
CA PRO A 340 -37.00 0.11 -13.22
C PRO A 340 -36.18 1.22 -12.54
N LEU A 341 -36.85 2.21 -11.91
CA LEU A 341 -36.19 3.27 -11.13
C LEU A 341 -35.58 2.70 -9.84
N THR A 342 -36.34 1.92 -9.08
CA THR A 342 -35.84 1.21 -7.87
C THR A 342 -34.67 0.27 -8.22
N PHE A 343 -34.73 -0.41 -9.37
CA PHE A 343 -33.66 -1.26 -9.86
C PHE A 343 -32.40 -0.47 -10.28
N SER A 344 -32.54 0.77 -10.77
CA SER A 344 -31.42 1.65 -11.10
C SER A 344 -30.69 2.15 -9.83
N ILE A 345 -31.43 2.55 -8.79
CA ILE A 345 -30.87 2.83 -7.45
C ILE A 345 -30.14 1.60 -6.93
N GLY A 346 -30.78 0.43 -7.03
CA GLY A 346 -30.22 -0.86 -6.66
C GLY A 346 -28.88 -1.20 -7.33
N ASN A 347 -28.74 -0.90 -8.63
CA ASN A 347 -27.47 -1.05 -9.35
C ASN A 347 -26.40 -0.06 -8.88
N THR A 348 -26.80 1.15 -8.46
CA THR A 348 -25.87 2.13 -7.88
C THR A 348 -25.33 1.65 -6.55
N MET A 349 -26.21 1.28 -5.60
CA MET A 349 -25.79 0.78 -4.29
C MET A 349 -24.90 -0.47 -4.38
N LYS A 350 -25.26 -1.42 -5.26
CA LYS A 350 -24.43 -2.59 -5.59
C LYS A 350 -23.00 -2.21 -6.01
N ARG A 351 -22.85 -1.14 -6.80
CA ARG A 351 -21.52 -0.66 -7.23
C ARG A 351 -20.72 -0.11 -6.06
N ILE A 352 -21.35 0.65 -5.15
CA ILE A 352 -20.71 1.10 -3.91
C ILE A 352 -20.24 -0.10 -3.08
N SER A 353 -21.10 -1.11 -2.88
CA SER A 353 -20.73 -2.34 -2.16
C SER A 353 -19.53 -3.06 -2.80
N VAL A 354 -19.53 -3.23 -4.13
CA VAL A 354 -18.41 -3.89 -4.83
C VAL A 354 -17.15 -3.03 -4.81
N ILE A 355 -17.25 -1.70 -4.96
CA ILE A 355 -16.10 -0.79 -4.83
C ILE A 355 -15.48 -0.96 -3.44
N VAL A 356 -16.25 -0.74 -2.36
CA VAL A 356 -15.79 -0.84 -0.97
C VAL A 356 -15.22 -2.22 -0.65
N SER A 357 -15.93 -3.31 -0.97
CA SER A 357 -15.41 -4.66 -0.72
C SER A 357 -14.18 -4.99 -1.56
N SER A 358 -14.07 -4.49 -2.80
CA SER A 358 -12.87 -4.72 -3.63
C SER A 358 -11.65 -3.96 -3.10
N ILE A 359 -11.83 -2.75 -2.57
CA ILE A 359 -10.78 -1.97 -1.89
C ILE A 359 -10.29 -2.75 -0.66
N LEU A 360 -11.22 -3.22 0.18
CA LEU A 360 -10.90 -3.92 1.43
C LEU A 360 -10.24 -5.29 1.24
N ILE A 361 -10.42 -5.94 0.08
CA ILE A 361 -10.00 -7.34 -0.16
C ILE A 361 -8.83 -7.45 -1.15
N PHE A 362 -8.64 -6.48 -2.04
CA PHE A 362 -7.45 -6.38 -2.89
C PHE A 362 -6.42 -5.35 -2.39
N HIS A 363 -6.74 -4.62 -1.32
CA HIS A 363 -5.93 -3.54 -0.75
C HIS A 363 -5.46 -2.51 -1.80
N THR A 364 -6.25 -2.33 -2.86
CA THR A 364 -5.89 -1.49 -4.01
C THR A 364 -5.71 -0.04 -3.56
N PRO A 365 -4.53 0.59 -3.77
CA PRO A 365 -4.29 1.96 -3.34
C PRO A 365 -5.20 2.93 -4.11
N ILE A 366 -6.06 3.64 -3.38
CA ILE A 366 -6.88 4.71 -3.94
C ILE A 366 -6.20 6.04 -3.65
N HIS A 367 -5.84 6.79 -4.69
CA HIS A 367 -5.41 8.16 -4.50
C HIS A 367 -6.60 9.03 -4.02
N PRO A 368 -6.44 10.02 -3.11
CA PRO A 368 -7.54 10.84 -2.62
C PRO A 368 -8.37 11.52 -3.72
N SER A 369 -7.75 11.86 -4.85
CA SER A 369 -8.43 12.38 -6.05
C SER A 369 -9.33 11.37 -6.77
N ASN A 370 -8.93 10.09 -6.81
CA ASN A 370 -9.71 8.99 -7.40
C ASN A 370 -10.88 8.63 -6.46
N ALA A 371 -10.63 8.63 -5.14
CA ALA A 371 -11.68 8.52 -4.11
C ALA A 371 -12.69 9.70 -4.20
N LEU A 372 -12.21 10.92 -4.42
CA LEU A 372 -13.05 12.11 -4.62
C LEU A 372 -13.85 12.01 -5.93
N GLY A 373 -13.25 11.57 -7.03
CA GLY A 373 -13.94 11.30 -8.30
C GLY A 373 -15.05 10.26 -8.15
N ALA A 374 -14.75 9.16 -7.47
CA ALA A 374 -15.74 8.14 -7.11
C ALA A 374 -16.88 8.70 -6.27
N ALA A 375 -16.57 9.46 -5.21
CA ALA A 375 -17.58 10.08 -4.35
C ALA A 375 -18.48 11.06 -5.12
N ILE A 376 -17.91 11.92 -5.96
CA ILE A 376 -18.66 12.85 -6.82
C ILE A 376 -19.55 12.11 -7.81
N ALA A 377 -19.08 11.02 -8.43
CA ALA A 377 -19.88 10.22 -9.36
C ALA A 377 -21.05 9.48 -8.67
N ILE A 378 -20.80 8.96 -7.46
CA ILE A 378 -21.80 8.29 -6.61
C ILE A 378 -22.86 9.31 -6.14
N LEU A 379 -22.45 10.47 -5.64
CA LEU A 379 -23.36 11.54 -5.21
C LEU A 379 -24.18 12.10 -6.38
N GLY A 380 -23.54 12.30 -7.54
CA GLY A 380 -24.25 12.68 -8.77
C GLY A 380 -25.32 11.66 -9.16
N THR A 381 -25.02 10.36 -9.04
CA THR A 381 -25.97 9.29 -9.34
C THR A 381 -27.13 9.24 -8.33
N PHE A 382 -26.86 9.56 -7.05
CA PHE A 382 -27.91 9.73 -6.05
C PHE A 382 -28.83 10.92 -6.38
N PHE A 383 -28.27 12.08 -6.76
CA PHE A 383 -29.06 13.24 -7.19
C PHE A 383 -29.85 12.99 -8.49
N TYR A 384 -29.32 12.20 -9.43
CA TYR A 384 -30.06 11.75 -10.60
C TYR A 384 -31.30 10.93 -10.23
N SER A 385 -31.16 9.99 -9.28
CA SER A 385 -32.29 9.23 -8.76
C SER A 385 -33.37 10.16 -8.17
N GLN A 386 -32.97 11.07 -7.28
CA GLN A 386 -33.90 11.96 -6.57
C GLN A 386 -34.61 12.93 -7.53
N THR A 387 -33.90 13.53 -8.49
CA THR A 387 -34.50 14.42 -9.49
C THR A 387 -35.46 13.68 -10.42
N LYS A 388 -35.13 12.44 -10.84
CA LYS A 388 -36.01 11.61 -11.67
C LYS A 388 -37.25 11.14 -10.89
N PHE A 389 -37.12 10.77 -9.62
CA PHE A 389 -38.23 10.44 -8.74
C PHE A 389 -39.17 11.64 -8.52
N SER A 390 -38.61 12.82 -8.21
CA SER A 390 -39.37 14.06 -8.06
C SER A 390 -40.14 14.44 -9.34
N PHE A 391 -39.53 14.26 -10.52
CA PHE A 391 -40.22 14.50 -11.80
C PHE A 391 -41.39 13.53 -12.05
N LEU A 392 -41.23 12.22 -11.75
CA LEU A 392 -42.36 11.29 -11.83
C LEU A 392 -43.48 11.66 -10.84
N SER A 393 -43.13 11.97 -9.59
CA SER A 393 -44.08 12.40 -8.55
C SER A 393 -44.78 13.73 -8.88
N CYS A 394 -44.10 14.65 -9.57
CA CYS A 394 -44.69 15.88 -10.08
C CYS A 394 -45.69 15.61 -11.23
N ASN A 395 -45.34 14.75 -12.19
CA ASN A 395 -46.27 14.33 -13.25
C ASN A 395 -47.48 13.56 -12.68
N LEU A 396 -47.28 12.77 -11.63
CA LEU A 396 -48.38 12.10 -10.91
C LEU A 396 -49.25 13.09 -10.12
N ARG A 397 -48.69 14.17 -9.55
CA ARG A 397 -49.47 15.28 -8.97
C ARG A 397 -50.24 16.07 -10.03
N LEU A 398 -49.65 16.32 -11.20
CA LEU A 398 -50.34 16.99 -12.32
C LEU A 398 -51.45 16.11 -12.90
N ARG A 399 -51.21 14.80 -13.08
CA ARG A 399 -52.29 13.83 -13.39
C ARG A 399 -53.35 13.79 -12.28
N ARG A 400 -52.99 13.88 -10.99
CA ARG A 400 -53.95 13.97 -9.89
C ARG A 400 -54.81 15.24 -10.00
N ILE A 401 -54.23 16.42 -10.24
CA ILE A 401 -54.99 17.67 -10.45
C ILE A 401 -55.91 17.56 -11.67
N TYR A 402 -55.44 16.95 -12.77
CA TYR A 402 -56.25 16.72 -13.96
C TYR A 402 -57.41 15.73 -13.71
N PHE A 403 -57.18 14.68 -12.91
CA PHE A 403 -58.23 13.74 -12.50
C PHE A 403 -59.19 14.32 -11.46
N ASP A 404 -58.73 15.09 -10.48
CA ASP A 404 -59.60 15.76 -9.50
C ASP A 404 -60.44 16.86 -10.20
N SER A 405 -59.97 17.45 -11.31
CA SER A 405 -60.78 18.29 -12.21
C SER A 405 -61.86 17.51 -13.00
N ILE A 406 -61.77 16.18 -13.08
CA ILE A 406 -62.79 15.29 -13.67
C ILE A 406 -63.70 14.71 -12.56
N ARG A 407 -63.24 14.73 -11.30
CA ARG A 407 -63.87 14.14 -10.10
C ARG A 407 -64.99 14.99 -9.49
N THR A 408 -65.43 16.05 -10.16
CA THR A 408 -66.59 16.87 -9.78
C THR A 408 -67.93 16.26 -10.22
N LYS A 409 -67.96 14.98 -10.61
CA LYS A 409 -69.17 14.18 -10.76
C LYS A 409 -69.02 12.79 -10.12
N ASN A 410 -70.04 12.44 -9.35
CA ASN A 410 -70.29 11.21 -8.60
C ASN A 410 -69.39 10.96 -7.37
N GLU A 411 -70.07 10.65 -6.26
CA GLU A 411 -69.51 10.38 -4.94
C GLU A 411 -69.17 8.87 -4.76
N LEU A 412 -69.01 8.43 -3.50
CA LEU A 412 -68.87 7.03 -3.07
C LEU A 412 -67.61 6.29 -3.54
N TRP A 413 -66.46 6.66 -2.98
CA TRP A 413 -65.44 5.66 -2.58
C TRP A 413 -64.73 6.09 -1.30
N ASN A 414 -64.94 5.33 -0.22
CA ASN A 414 -64.40 5.62 1.10
C ASN A 414 -62.98 5.02 1.24
N VAL A 415 -61.95 5.84 1.03
CA VAL A 415 -60.54 5.41 1.06
C VAL A 415 -59.86 6.00 2.29
N LYS A 416 -59.46 5.14 3.24
CA LYS A 416 -58.63 5.54 4.38
C LYS A 416 -57.30 6.10 3.89
N GLU A 417 -56.91 7.28 4.37
CA GLU A 417 -55.58 7.82 4.14
C GLU A 417 -54.53 7.05 4.96
N THR A 418 -53.87 6.08 4.35
CA THR A 418 -52.57 5.61 4.85
C THR A 418 -51.51 6.65 4.47
N LYS A 419 -50.80 7.18 5.48
CA LYS A 419 -49.54 7.89 5.26
C LYS A 419 -48.56 6.94 4.56
N VAL A 420 -48.28 7.21 3.28
CA VAL A 420 -47.20 6.51 2.56
C VAL A 420 -45.88 7.14 2.99
N GLU A 421 -45.30 6.63 4.07
CA GLU A 421 -43.90 6.91 4.40
C GLU A 421 -43.00 6.11 3.45
N ASP A 422 -42.00 6.80 2.88
CA ASP A 422 -41.32 6.36 1.66
C ASP A 422 -40.59 5.01 1.83
N PRO A 423 -40.70 4.09 0.84
CA PRO A 423 -39.80 2.93 0.76
C PRO A 423 -38.32 3.32 0.77
N ILE A 424 -38.00 4.53 0.30
CA ILE A 424 -36.66 5.14 0.35
C ILE A 424 -36.26 5.48 1.80
N MET A 425 -37.16 6.11 2.57
CA MET A 425 -36.95 6.39 4.00
C MET A 425 -36.79 5.11 4.82
N VAL A 426 -37.51 4.03 4.48
CA VAL A 426 -37.34 2.72 5.13
C VAL A 426 -35.95 2.14 4.85
N VAL A 427 -35.42 2.26 3.62
CA VAL A 427 -34.05 1.82 3.31
C VAL A 427 -33.01 2.64 4.09
N PHE A 428 -33.12 3.97 4.12
CA PHE A 428 -32.20 4.83 4.87
C PHE A 428 -32.23 4.57 6.39
N SER A 429 -33.42 4.57 7.01
CA SER A 429 -33.56 4.33 8.47
C SER A 429 -33.20 2.90 8.90
N THR A 430 -33.36 1.91 8.01
CA THR A 430 -32.85 0.54 8.26
C THR A 430 -31.32 0.51 8.19
N ILE A 431 -30.71 1.24 7.26
CA ILE A 431 -29.25 1.35 7.14
C ILE A 431 -28.65 2.10 8.34
N GLU A 432 -29.19 3.25 8.76
CA GLU A 432 -28.72 3.98 9.95
C GLU A 432 -28.76 3.10 11.22
N ARG A 433 -29.83 2.31 11.40
CA ARG A 433 -29.93 1.38 12.54
C ARG A 433 -29.02 0.15 12.41
N ALA A 434 -28.76 -0.33 11.20
CA ALA A 434 -27.83 -1.43 10.94
C ALA A 434 -26.35 -1.04 11.06
N VAL A 435 -26.01 0.23 10.80
CA VAL A 435 -24.65 0.77 10.96
C VAL A 435 -24.26 0.86 12.44
N SER A 436 -25.22 1.12 13.34
CA SER A 436 -24.95 1.28 14.78
C SER A 436 -25.10 0.01 15.64
N VAL A 437 -25.65 -1.10 15.11
CA VAL A 437 -25.84 -2.34 15.90
C VAL A 437 -25.50 -3.62 15.10
N LYS A 438 -24.39 -4.26 15.49
CA LYS A 438 -23.99 -5.66 15.17
C LYS A 438 -23.81 -6.02 13.68
N ILE A 439 -22.66 -5.60 13.13
CA ILE A 439 -22.02 -6.12 11.91
C ILE A 439 -21.78 -7.65 11.92
N GLN A 440 -21.93 -8.31 13.09
CA GLN A 440 -21.75 -9.75 13.29
C GLN A 440 -22.76 -10.63 12.54
N ILE A 441 -24.01 -10.18 12.31
CA ILE A 441 -25.08 -11.05 11.77
C ILE A 441 -24.86 -11.41 10.28
N PRO A 442 -24.48 -10.47 9.38
CA PRO A 442 -24.07 -10.82 8.03
C PRO A 442 -22.85 -11.75 7.97
N LEU A 443 -21.88 -11.57 8.88
CA LEU A 443 -20.73 -12.48 9.02
C LEU A 443 -21.16 -13.91 9.40
N PHE A 444 -22.13 -14.04 10.31
CA PHE A 444 -22.65 -15.33 10.75
C PHE A 444 -23.30 -16.11 9.59
N LEU A 445 -24.09 -15.44 8.76
CA LEU A 445 -24.66 -16.03 7.53
C LEU A 445 -23.60 -16.40 6.49
N PHE A 446 -22.51 -15.62 6.39
CA PHE A 446 -21.35 -15.92 5.54
C PHE A 446 -20.62 -17.19 6.02
N PHE A 447 -20.45 -17.34 7.34
CA PHE A 447 -19.88 -18.54 7.99
C PHE A 447 -20.74 -19.80 7.77
N THR A 448 -22.06 -19.70 7.96
CA THR A 448 -22.94 -20.87 7.79
C THR A 448 -23.00 -21.40 6.36
N LEU A 449 -22.78 -20.55 5.35
CA LEU A 449 -22.74 -20.98 3.95
C LEU A 449 -21.38 -21.57 3.54
N SER A 450 -20.29 -21.14 4.15
CA SER A 450 -18.96 -21.70 3.91
C SER A 450 -18.74 -23.05 4.61
N LEU A 451 -19.37 -23.28 5.76
CA LEU A 451 -19.38 -24.56 6.48
C LEU A 451 -20.00 -25.74 5.69
N LEU A 452 -20.67 -25.49 4.57
CA LEU A 452 -21.29 -26.52 3.73
C LEU A 452 -20.39 -27.06 2.59
N CYS A 453 -19.14 -26.60 2.46
CA CYS A 453 -18.21 -27.08 1.43
C CYS A 453 -16.75 -27.21 1.89
N GLY A 454 -16.34 -28.46 2.18
CA GLY A 454 -14.93 -28.86 2.23
C GLY A 454 -14.33 -28.89 3.64
N SER A 455 -14.13 -30.09 4.17
CA SER A 455 -13.54 -30.33 5.49
C SER A 455 -12.00 -30.38 5.47
N THR A 456 -11.34 -29.42 6.12
CA THR A 456 -10.01 -29.56 6.71
C THR A 456 -10.00 -28.91 8.11
N PRO A 457 -9.09 -29.27 9.04
CA PRO A 457 -9.26 -28.92 10.46
C PRO A 457 -9.07 -27.42 10.76
N ILE A 458 -10.16 -26.72 11.08
CA ILE A 458 -10.12 -25.32 11.52
C ILE A 458 -9.93 -25.25 13.05
N GLU A 459 -8.72 -25.57 13.52
CA GLU A 459 -8.28 -25.23 14.89
C GLU A 459 -7.18 -24.15 14.92
N ALA A 460 -6.68 -23.73 13.76
CA ALA A 460 -5.66 -22.67 13.64
C ALA A 460 -6.23 -21.25 13.39
N ILE A 461 -7.52 -21.11 13.04
CA ILE A 461 -8.09 -19.84 12.49
C ILE A 461 -9.14 -19.22 13.44
N SER A 462 -8.86 -19.23 14.74
CA SER A 462 -9.65 -18.51 15.76
C SER A 462 -8.77 -17.64 16.68
N LYS A 463 -7.65 -17.13 16.14
CA LYS A 463 -6.69 -16.29 16.89
C LYS A 463 -6.26 -14.97 16.23
N HIS A 464 -6.74 -14.67 15.02
CA HIS A 464 -6.49 -13.39 14.33
C HIS A 464 -7.79 -12.75 13.83
N LEU A 465 -8.64 -12.38 14.80
CA LEU A 465 -9.60 -11.28 14.68
C LEU A 465 -9.17 -10.11 15.58
N ASP A 466 -7.85 -9.89 15.64
CA ASP A 466 -7.29 -8.61 16.09
C ASP A 466 -7.50 -7.55 14.99
N PRO A 467 -7.40 -6.25 15.31
CA PRO A 467 -7.26 -5.19 14.30
C PRO A 467 -6.04 -5.40 13.39
N SER A 468 -5.90 -4.56 12.36
CA SER A 468 -4.61 -4.42 11.65
C SER A 468 -3.47 -4.28 12.66
N PRO A 469 -2.30 -4.90 12.43
CA PRO A 469 -1.22 -5.03 13.41
C PRO A 469 -0.83 -3.69 14.04
N SER A 470 -1.38 -3.41 15.22
CA SER A 470 -1.17 -2.15 15.92
C SER A 470 0.21 -2.17 16.60
N PHE A 471 1.21 -1.71 15.87
CA PHE A 471 2.48 -1.28 16.46
C PHE A 471 2.19 -0.27 17.60
N PRO A 472 2.96 -0.29 18.70
CA PRO A 472 2.82 0.68 19.78
C PRO A 472 2.79 2.14 19.28
N SER A 473 2.03 3.01 19.93
CA SER A 473 1.91 4.42 19.51
C SER A 473 3.22 5.20 19.60
N ASN A 474 4.19 4.71 20.38
CA ASN A 474 5.55 5.21 20.51
C ASN A 474 6.59 4.45 19.65
N PHE A 475 6.17 3.51 18.80
CA PHE A 475 7.07 2.70 17.99
C PHE A 475 7.85 3.56 16.98
N LEU A 476 9.15 3.29 16.83
CA LEU A 476 10.01 4.00 15.90
C LEU A 476 9.87 3.41 14.49
N PHE A 477 9.45 4.23 13.53
CA PHE A 477 9.54 3.93 12.10
C PHE A 477 10.58 4.85 11.48
N GLY A 478 11.59 4.27 10.86
CA GLY A 478 12.75 4.99 10.36
C GLY A 478 13.37 4.41 9.11
N THR A 479 14.47 5.03 8.70
CA THR A 479 15.41 4.51 7.70
C THR A 479 16.80 4.45 8.30
N ALA A 480 17.64 3.58 7.74
CA ALA A 480 19.01 3.37 8.18
C ALA A 480 20.03 3.78 7.10
N SER A 481 21.26 4.05 7.53
CA SER A 481 22.40 4.51 6.75
C SER A 481 23.72 4.29 7.50
N SER A 482 24.86 4.43 6.82
CA SER A 482 26.18 4.48 7.46
C SER A 482 27.08 5.57 6.85
N SER A 483 28.03 6.04 7.65
CA SER A 483 28.96 7.13 7.35
C SER A 483 29.70 6.93 6.03
N TYR A 484 30.37 5.78 5.86
CA TYR A 484 31.14 5.49 4.65
C TYR A 484 30.26 5.35 3.40
N GLN A 485 29.06 4.80 3.57
CA GLN A 485 28.16 4.51 2.45
C GLN A 485 27.34 5.74 2.00
N TYR A 486 27.21 6.78 2.85
CA TYR A 486 26.37 7.95 2.59
C TYR A 486 27.13 9.28 2.46
N GLU A 487 28.11 9.56 3.33
CA GLU A 487 28.60 10.94 3.53
C GLU A 487 29.37 11.50 2.33
N GLY A 488 30.30 10.72 1.77
CA GLY A 488 31.33 11.23 0.89
C GLY A 488 32.23 12.26 1.59
N ALA A 489 32.75 13.21 0.82
CA ALA A 489 33.61 14.30 1.31
C ALA A 489 34.78 13.76 2.15
N TYR A 490 35.44 12.71 1.64
CA TYR A 490 36.27 11.81 2.45
C TYR A 490 37.58 12.41 2.98
N LEU A 491 38.08 13.48 2.35
CA LEU A 491 39.23 14.28 2.82
C LEU A 491 38.82 15.71 3.26
N SER A 492 37.53 16.05 3.18
CA SER A 492 37.05 17.39 3.49
C SER A 492 37.14 17.71 4.97
N ASP A 493 37.35 18.99 5.28
CA ASP A 493 37.27 19.57 6.63
C ASP A 493 38.09 18.79 7.69
N GLY A 494 39.26 18.28 7.31
CA GLY A 494 40.18 17.61 8.22
C GLY A 494 39.76 16.20 8.64
N LYS A 495 38.85 15.53 7.91
CA LYS A 495 38.62 14.08 8.06
C LYS A 495 39.92 13.31 7.79
N GLY A 496 40.19 12.29 8.60
CA GLY A 496 41.27 11.33 8.38
C GLY A 496 40.89 10.23 7.38
N ILE A 497 41.90 9.57 6.83
CA ILE A 497 41.72 8.40 5.97
C ILE A 497 41.27 7.21 6.85
N SER A 498 40.21 6.51 6.44
CA SER A 498 39.71 5.29 7.08
C SER A 498 40.29 4.02 6.45
N ASN A 499 40.12 2.90 7.14
CA ASN A 499 40.35 1.56 6.61
C ASN A 499 39.62 1.31 5.27
N TRP A 500 38.39 1.81 5.13
CA TRP A 500 37.60 1.69 3.90
C TRP A 500 38.06 2.61 2.78
N ASP A 501 38.50 3.84 3.09
CA ASP A 501 39.12 4.75 2.11
C ASP A 501 40.32 4.05 1.44
N VAL A 502 41.21 3.43 2.23
CA VAL A 502 42.38 2.68 1.72
C VAL A 502 41.99 1.39 1.01
N PHE A 503 40.90 0.74 1.41
CA PHE A 503 40.46 -0.51 0.82
C PHE A 503 39.86 -0.33 -0.58
N SER A 504 38.95 0.62 -0.80
CA SER A 504 38.32 0.81 -2.11
C SER A 504 39.24 1.45 -3.15
N HIS A 505 40.26 2.20 -2.73
CA HIS A 505 41.28 2.75 -3.64
C HIS A 505 42.24 1.69 -4.22
N LYS A 506 42.19 0.43 -3.78
CA LYS A 506 42.99 -0.68 -4.32
C LYS A 506 42.21 -1.39 -5.45
N PRO A 507 42.71 -1.44 -6.69
CA PRO A 507 42.01 -2.08 -7.81
C PRO A 507 41.65 -3.55 -7.53
N GLY A 508 40.43 -3.95 -7.92
CA GLY A 508 39.92 -5.32 -7.77
C GLY A 508 39.29 -5.65 -6.41
N ASN A 509 39.34 -4.75 -5.43
CA ASN A 509 38.70 -4.96 -4.13
C ASN A 509 37.17 -4.79 -4.17
N ILE A 510 36.68 -3.84 -4.98
CA ILE A 510 35.26 -3.53 -5.19
C ILE A 510 34.83 -4.04 -6.57
N VAL A 511 33.67 -4.69 -6.67
CA VAL A 511 33.20 -5.41 -7.87
C VAL A 511 33.08 -4.53 -9.11
N ASP A 512 32.62 -3.28 -8.96
CA ASP A 512 32.47 -2.31 -10.04
C ASP A 512 33.62 -1.27 -10.11
N GLY A 513 34.59 -1.36 -9.19
CA GLY A 513 35.69 -0.41 -9.06
C GLY A 513 35.32 0.97 -8.48
N SER A 514 34.10 1.14 -7.94
CA SER A 514 33.68 2.38 -7.28
C SER A 514 34.29 2.55 -5.87
N ASN A 515 34.15 3.75 -5.29
CA ASN A 515 34.61 4.06 -3.93
C ASN A 515 33.60 4.96 -3.16
N GLY A 516 33.90 5.23 -1.88
CA GLY A 516 33.09 6.06 -0.99
C GLY A 516 33.39 7.56 -1.03
N ASP A 517 34.27 8.03 -1.94
CA ASP A 517 34.81 9.40 -1.92
C ASP A 517 33.73 10.49 -1.99
N VAL A 518 32.72 10.23 -2.81
CA VAL A 518 31.50 11.03 -2.98
C VAL A 518 30.29 10.31 -2.40
N ALA A 519 30.21 8.98 -2.50
CA ALA A 519 29.06 8.17 -2.07
C ALA A 519 27.73 8.73 -2.61
N VAL A 520 26.84 9.27 -1.75
CA VAL A 520 25.66 10.05 -2.17
C VAL A 520 25.72 11.52 -1.75
N ASP A 521 26.90 12.00 -1.33
CA ASP A 521 27.20 13.40 -0.99
C ASP A 521 26.37 13.93 0.21
N GLN A 522 25.96 13.06 1.14
CA GLN A 522 25.17 13.47 2.31
C GLN A 522 25.90 14.52 3.18
N TYR A 523 27.24 14.55 3.19
CA TYR A 523 28.00 15.57 3.94
C TYR A 523 27.60 17.01 3.56
N HIS A 524 27.29 17.25 2.28
CA HIS A 524 26.76 18.52 1.78
C HIS A 524 25.23 18.53 1.66
N ARG A 525 24.59 17.37 1.42
CA ARG A 525 23.17 17.25 1.04
C ARG A 525 22.21 16.80 2.14
N TYR A 526 22.66 16.59 3.38
CA TYR A 526 21.83 16.07 4.48
C TYR A 526 20.47 16.79 4.66
N LEU A 527 20.33 18.07 4.31
CA LEU A 527 19.04 18.78 4.34
C LEU A 527 18.05 18.27 3.28
N GLU A 528 18.51 17.96 2.07
CA GLU A 528 17.73 17.32 1.01
C GLU A 528 17.21 15.96 1.51
N ASP A 529 18.11 15.14 2.06
CA ASP A 529 17.79 13.81 2.57
C ASP A 529 16.79 13.85 3.74
N ILE A 530 16.91 14.84 4.64
CA ILE A 530 15.99 15.05 5.76
C ILE A 530 14.59 15.49 5.28
N ASP A 531 14.50 16.34 4.27
CA ASP A 531 13.21 16.70 3.67
C ASP A 531 12.52 15.48 3.01
N LEU A 532 13.30 14.52 2.48
CA LEU A 532 12.76 13.23 2.02
C LEU A 532 12.27 12.36 3.18
N MET A 533 12.99 12.31 4.30
CA MET A 533 12.54 11.61 5.51
C MET A 533 11.22 12.18 6.05
N GLU A 534 11.08 13.51 6.15
CA GLU A 534 9.82 14.17 6.50
C GLU A 534 8.72 13.86 5.48
N ALA A 535 9.06 13.84 4.18
CA ALA A 535 8.11 13.51 3.12
C ALA A 535 7.59 12.06 3.20
N ILE A 536 8.39 11.09 3.68
CA ILE A 536 7.90 9.74 4.04
C ILE A 536 7.10 9.81 5.35
N GLY A 537 7.52 10.64 6.31
CA GLY A 537 6.88 10.80 7.60
C GLY A 537 7.42 9.84 8.67
N VAL A 538 8.69 9.42 8.58
CA VAL A 538 9.38 8.69 9.66
C VAL A 538 9.45 9.51 10.96
N ASN A 539 9.67 8.85 12.10
CA ASN A 539 9.88 9.51 13.40
C ASN A 539 11.29 9.24 14.00
N SER A 540 12.14 8.49 13.31
CA SER A 540 13.54 8.26 13.68
C SER A 540 14.41 8.02 12.44
N TYR A 541 15.71 8.28 12.55
CA TYR A 541 16.71 8.02 11.51
C TYR A 541 17.95 7.42 12.15
N ARG A 542 18.41 6.29 11.60
CA ARG A 542 19.63 5.60 12.02
C ARG A 542 20.78 5.96 11.07
N PHE A 543 21.86 6.45 11.63
CA PHE A 543 23.10 6.78 10.93
C PHE A 543 24.30 6.46 11.82
N SER A 544 25.50 6.35 11.23
CA SER A 544 26.75 6.26 11.99
C SER A 544 27.59 7.53 11.91
N ILE A 545 28.44 7.73 12.92
CA ILE A 545 29.44 8.78 12.97
C ILE A 545 30.75 8.21 12.42
N SER A 546 31.32 8.80 11.37
CA SER A 546 32.66 8.39 10.91
C SER A 546 33.68 8.73 11.99
N TRP A 547 34.29 7.69 12.57
CA TRP A 547 35.34 7.85 13.58
C TRP A 547 36.51 8.66 13.01
N ALA A 548 36.90 8.42 11.76
CA ALA A 548 37.94 9.17 11.07
C ALA A 548 37.58 10.65 10.85
N ARG A 549 36.29 11.02 10.84
CA ARG A 549 35.86 12.44 10.78
C ARG A 549 35.95 13.15 12.15
N ILE A 550 35.86 12.43 13.26
CA ILE A 550 35.93 12.98 14.64
C ILE A 550 37.34 12.94 15.24
N LEU A 551 38.04 11.82 15.10
CA LEU A 551 39.43 11.60 15.53
C LEU A 551 40.27 11.10 14.34
N PRO A 552 40.79 12.00 13.48
CA PRO A 552 41.55 11.65 12.28
C PRO A 552 42.79 10.77 12.50
N LYS A 553 43.29 10.66 13.73
CA LYS A 553 44.43 9.83 14.15
C LYS A 553 44.15 9.07 15.46
N GLY A 554 42.88 8.73 15.73
CA GLY A 554 42.47 8.19 17.04
C GLY A 554 42.84 9.13 18.20
N ARG A 555 43.17 8.57 19.37
CA ARG A 555 43.65 9.32 20.54
C ARG A 555 45.02 10.00 20.35
N PHE A 556 45.74 9.67 19.28
CA PHE A 556 47.04 10.28 18.94
C PHE A 556 46.89 11.64 18.21
N GLY A 557 45.66 12.05 17.88
CA GLY A 557 45.35 13.31 17.21
C GLY A 557 44.65 14.34 18.09
N LYS A 558 44.31 15.49 17.49
CA LYS A 558 43.33 16.44 18.06
C LYS A 558 41.93 16.06 17.57
N ILE A 559 40.91 16.37 18.37
CA ILE A 559 39.50 16.27 17.96
C ILE A 559 39.27 17.22 16.78
N ASN A 560 38.68 16.71 15.70
CA ASN A 560 38.28 17.54 14.57
C ASN A 560 36.93 18.24 14.88
N LEU A 561 37.02 19.54 15.19
CA LEU A 561 35.83 20.35 15.48
C LEU A 561 34.91 20.53 14.26
N ALA A 562 35.41 20.41 13.03
CA ALA A 562 34.56 20.51 11.84
C ALA A 562 33.67 19.25 11.68
N GLY A 563 34.21 18.06 11.98
CA GLY A 563 33.43 16.83 12.12
C GLY A 563 32.36 16.92 13.20
N ILE A 564 32.72 17.41 14.39
CA ILE A 564 31.76 17.68 15.48
C ILE A 564 30.66 18.66 15.01
N ASN A 565 31.01 19.70 14.27
CA ASN A 565 30.06 20.68 13.75
C ASN A 565 29.15 20.11 12.65
N TYR A 566 29.59 19.11 11.86
CA TYR A 566 28.75 18.43 10.88
C TYR A 566 27.63 17.63 11.57
N TYR A 567 27.97 16.69 12.46
CA TYR A 567 26.97 15.87 13.13
C TYR A 567 26.03 16.70 14.03
N ASN A 568 26.50 17.80 14.62
CA ASN A 568 25.61 18.75 15.29
C ASN A 568 24.55 19.32 14.33
N ARG A 569 24.94 19.83 13.15
CA ARG A 569 23.98 20.34 12.16
C ARG A 569 23.00 19.28 11.67
N LEU A 570 23.46 18.04 11.50
CA LEU A 570 22.62 16.89 11.11
C LEU A 570 21.59 16.58 12.20
N ILE A 571 22.04 16.44 13.46
CA ILE A 571 21.19 16.16 14.63
C ILE A 571 20.16 17.27 14.87
N ASP A 572 20.58 18.53 14.79
CA ASP A 572 19.69 19.68 14.99
C ASP A 572 18.64 19.76 13.87
N ALA A 573 19.01 19.49 12.61
CA ALA A 573 18.08 19.46 11.49
C ALA A 573 17.06 18.30 11.58
N LEU A 574 17.48 17.11 12.03
CA LEU A 574 16.59 15.97 12.29
C LEU A 574 15.57 16.30 13.39
N LEU A 575 16.03 16.86 14.51
CA LEU A 575 15.17 17.21 15.64
C LEU A 575 14.21 18.37 15.34
N LEU A 576 14.61 19.33 14.50
CA LEU A 576 13.72 20.39 13.99
C LEU A 576 12.54 19.83 13.17
N LYS A 577 12.68 18.63 12.59
CA LYS A 577 11.62 17.88 11.88
C LYS A 577 10.90 16.84 12.76
N GLY A 578 11.26 16.75 14.05
CA GLY A 578 10.72 15.71 14.96
C GLY A 578 11.24 14.30 14.70
N ILE A 579 12.36 14.15 13.97
CA ILE A 579 12.99 12.87 13.67
C ILE A 579 14.05 12.57 14.73
N GLN A 580 13.89 11.48 15.47
CA GLN A 580 14.79 11.11 16.57
C GLN A 580 16.10 10.47 16.04
N PRO A 581 17.30 10.99 16.40
CA PRO A 581 18.57 10.37 16.06
C PRO A 581 18.79 9.02 16.76
N PHE A 582 19.12 7.99 15.99
CA PHE A 582 19.50 6.65 16.48
C PHE A 582 20.93 6.35 16.02
N VAL A 583 21.92 6.69 16.85
CA VAL A 583 23.30 6.93 16.39
C VAL A 583 24.20 5.74 16.62
N THR A 584 24.90 5.30 15.57
CA THR A 584 25.91 4.25 15.61
C THR A 584 27.32 4.85 15.73
N LEU A 585 28.14 4.34 16.64
CA LEU A 585 29.52 4.81 16.84
C LEU A 585 30.47 4.19 15.80
N SER A 586 30.50 2.87 15.66
CA SER A 586 31.29 2.17 14.63
C SER A 586 30.41 1.38 13.68
N HIS A 587 30.52 1.65 12.38
CA HIS A 587 29.88 0.88 11.31
C HIS A 587 30.94 0.56 10.25
N PHE A 588 31.81 -0.40 10.58
CA PHE A 588 32.99 -0.85 9.82
C PHE A 588 34.07 0.21 9.52
N ASP A 589 33.78 1.52 9.55
CA ASP A 589 34.76 2.59 9.30
C ASP A 589 35.50 3.05 10.57
N PHE A 590 36.83 2.92 10.55
CA PHE A 590 37.75 3.40 11.59
C PHE A 590 38.99 4.04 10.97
N PRO A 591 39.73 4.94 11.67
CA PRO A 591 40.90 5.61 11.11
C PRO A 591 41.99 4.60 10.72
N GLN A 592 42.52 4.67 9.50
CA GLN A 592 43.61 3.79 9.02
C GLN A 592 44.82 3.84 9.96
N GLU A 593 45.09 4.99 10.58
CA GLU A 593 46.18 5.15 11.53
C GLU A 593 46.09 4.22 12.76
N LEU A 594 44.92 3.63 13.08
CA LEU A 594 44.80 2.60 14.12
C LEU A 594 45.22 1.21 13.62
N GLU A 595 45.03 0.92 12.33
CA GLU A 595 45.59 -0.28 11.69
C GLU A 595 47.11 -0.15 11.61
N ASP A 596 47.60 0.95 11.04
CA ASP A 596 49.04 1.21 10.82
C ASP A 596 49.87 1.20 12.12
N ARG A 597 49.26 1.58 13.26
CA ARG A 597 49.94 1.66 14.56
C ARG A 597 49.98 0.37 15.35
N TYR A 598 48.91 -0.45 15.28
CA TYR A 598 48.79 -1.63 16.16
C TYR A 598 47.90 -2.77 15.62
N GLY A 599 47.46 -2.73 14.36
CA GLY A 599 46.56 -3.75 13.79
C GLY A 599 45.13 -3.67 14.31
N SER A 600 44.66 -2.45 14.60
CA SER A 600 43.28 -2.14 15.01
C SER A 600 42.68 -3.15 16.02
N TRP A 601 41.64 -3.90 15.63
CA TRP A 601 40.91 -4.84 16.49
C TRP A 601 41.75 -6.04 16.96
N LEU A 602 42.92 -6.33 16.38
CA LEU A 602 43.82 -7.37 16.89
C LEU A 602 44.58 -6.93 18.16
N SER A 603 44.61 -5.63 18.49
CA SER A 603 45.22 -5.11 19.72
C SER A 603 44.20 -4.71 20.77
N SER A 604 44.49 -4.97 22.04
CA SER A 604 43.73 -4.46 23.18
C SER A 604 43.76 -2.92 23.31
N GLN A 605 44.68 -2.25 22.61
CA GLN A 605 44.71 -0.78 22.52
C GLN A 605 43.43 -0.19 21.90
N SER A 606 42.78 -0.94 21.00
CA SER A 606 41.50 -0.54 20.39
C SER A 606 40.40 -0.25 21.41
N GLN A 607 40.43 -0.91 22.58
CA GLN A 607 39.46 -0.72 23.66
C GLN A 607 39.52 0.69 24.27
N GLU A 608 40.73 1.26 24.40
CA GLU A 608 40.94 2.60 24.93
C GLU A 608 40.66 3.68 23.86
N ASP A 609 41.16 3.47 22.64
CA ASP A 609 40.90 4.34 21.49
C ASP A 609 39.38 4.47 21.21
N PHE A 610 38.64 3.36 21.23
CA PHE A 610 37.18 3.38 21.06
C PHE A 610 36.45 3.99 22.28
N GLN A 611 36.92 3.75 23.51
CA GLN A 611 36.33 4.40 24.70
C GLN A 611 36.49 5.93 24.65
N ILE A 612 37.63 6.43 24.18
CA ILE A 612 37.89 7.88 24.03
C ILE A 612 37.02 8.48 22.93
N PHE A 613 36.85 7.79 21.79
CA PHE A 613 35.93 8.19 20.74
C PHE A 613 34.48 8.25 21.23
N ALA A 614 34.02 7.21 21.93
CA ALA A 614 32.69 7.15 22.53
C ALA A 614 32.47 8.30 23.54
N ASP A 615 33.45 8.58 24.42
CA ASP A 615 33.39 9.69 25.38
C ASP A 615 33.16 11.04 24.70
N ILE A 616 33.85 11.28 23.58
CA ILE A 616 33.71 12.52 22.79
C ILE A 616 32.32 12.59 22.18
N CYS A 617 31.82 11.52 21.56
CA CYS A 617 30.48 11.48 20.97
C CYS A 617 29.37 11.68 22.01
N PHE A 618 29.43 10.99 23.15
CA PHE A 618 28.48 11.17 24.25
C PHE A 618 28.51 12.61 24.79
N LYS A 619 29.70 13.19 24.97
CA LYS A 619 29.89 14.57 25.43
C LYS A 619 29.35 15.63 24.46
N SER A 620 29.51 15.40 23.15
CA SER A 620 29.19 16.39 22.11
C SER A 620 27.76 16.31 21.59
N PHE A 621 27.09 15.16 21.72
CA PHE A 621 25.79 14.93 21.08
C PHE A 621 24.71 14.32 22.00
N GLY A 622 25.08 13.68 23.11
CA GLY A 622 24.14 12.95 23.98
C GLY A 622 23.17 13.83 24.78
N ASP A 623 23.35 15.14 24.75
CA ASP A 623 22.32 16.08 25.19
C ASP A 623 21.04 15.94 24.33
N ARG A 624 21.19 15.67 23.03
CA ARG A 624 20.12 15.49 22.03
C ARG A 624 19.89 14.04 21.63
N VAL A 625 20.93 13.25 21.42
CA VAL A 625 20.85 11.81 21.05
C VAL A 625 20.40 10.97 22.24
N LYS A 626 19.43 10.07 22.03
CA LYS A 626 18.86 9.19 23.08
C LYS A 626 19.00 7.69 22.81
N TYR A 627 19.38 7.28 21.60
CA TYR A 627 19.67 5.88 21.28
C TYR A 627 21.07 5.77 20.70
N TRP A 628 21.90 4.95 21.33
CA TRP A 628 23.31 4.74 20.97
C TRP A 628 23.58 3.28 20.63
N ILE A 629 24.09 3.03 19.44
CA ILE A 629 24.65 1.74 19.03
C ILE A 629 26.17 1.85 19.12
N THR A 630 26.80 0.90 19.79
CA THR A 630 28.27 0.80 19.85
C THR A 630 28.87 0.32 18.52
N PHE A 631 28.46 -0.87 18.06
CA PHE A 631 28.94 -1.49 16.82
C PHE A 631 27.79 -1.95 15.94
N ASN A 632 27.96 -1.81 14.63
CA ASN A 632 27.19 -2.52 13.61
C ASN A 632 27.85 -3.86 13.26
N GLU A 633 27.06 -4.93 13.27
CA GLU A 633 27.38 -6.25 12.69
C GLU A 633 28.83 -6.74 12.87
N PRO A 634 29.43 -6.70 14.07
CA PRO A 634 30.78 -7.23 14.28
C PRO A 634 30.87 -8.73 13.95
N ASN A 635 29.75 -9.47 14.09
CA ASN A 635 29.66 -10.87 13.69
C ASN A 635 29.65 -11.10 12.16
N LEU A 636 29.53 -10.04 11.35
CA LEU A 636 29.70 -10.05 9.88
C LEU A 636 31.06 -9.42 9.47
N GLU A 637 31.41 -8.27 10.05
CA GLU A 637 32.70 -7.57 9.84
C GLU A 637 33.86 -8.53 10.07
N ILE A 638 33.89 -9.21 11.22
CA ILE A 638 35.07 -9.94 11.67
C ILE A 638 35.39 -11.16 10.80
N PRO A 639 34.41 -12.02 10.41
CA PRO A 639 34.68 -13.06 9.42
C PRO A 639 35.15 -12.53 8.06
N PHE A 640 34.59 -11.41 7.58
CA PHE A 640 35.00 -10.85 6.29
C PHE A 640 36.40 -10.20 6.34
N SER A 641 36.78 -9.60 7.46
CA SER A 641 38.05 -8.90 7.64
C SER A 641 39.22 -9.80 8.05
N TYR A 642 38.95 -10.85 8.85
CA TYR A 642 39.98 -11.69 9.51
C TYR A 642 39.83 -13.20 9.28
N ARG A 643 38.83 -13.67 8.53
CA ARG A 643 38.71 -15.09 8.12
C ARG A 643 38.80 -15.30 6.62
N SER A 644 37.99 -14.60 5.82
CA SER A 644 38.07 -14.67 4.35
C SER A 644 38.87 -13.52 3.72
N GLY A 645 39.22 -12.49 4.48
CA GLY A 645 40.04 -11.35 4.05
C GLY A 645 39.42 -10.52 2.92
N ILE A 646 38.10 -10.59 2.73
CA ILE A 646 37.39 -9.86 1.66
C ILE A 646 37.05 -8.42 2.02
N TYR A 647 37.13 -8.04 3.29
CA TYR A 647 37.00 -6.69 3.85
C TYR A 647 38.35 -6.23 4.47
N PRO A 648 38.58 -4.93 4.70
CA PRO A 648 39.80 -4.47 5.38
C PRO A 648 39.91 -5.01 6.83
N PRO A 649 41.10 -5.39 7.32
CA PRO A 649 42.43 -5.19 6.72
C PRO A 649 42.91 -6.31 5.77
N CYS A 650 42.00 -7.16 5.29
CA CYS A 650 42.27 -8.24 4.31
C CYS A 650 43.20 -9.34 4.84
N ARG A 651 42.93 -9.84 6.05
CA ARG A 651 43.72 -10.89 6.70
C ARG A 651 43.04 -12.24 6.60
N CYS A 652 43.78 -13.25 6.16
CA CYS A 652 43.29 -14.63 6.05
C CYS A 652 44.42 -15.64 5.83
N SER A 653 44.13 -16.91 6.14
CA SER A 653 44.98 -18.07 5.84
C SER A 653 44.20 -19.14 5.07
N ALA A 654 44.92 -20.03 4.38
CA ALA A 654 44.31 -21.20 3.76
C ALA A 654 43.59 -22.10 4.81
N PRO A 655 42.49 -22.80 4.44
CA PRO A 655 41.84 -22.82 3.12
C PRO A 655 40.90 -21.61 2.87
N PHE A 656 40.65 -20.76 3.88
CA PHE A 656 39.61 -19.72 3.83
C PHE A 656 39.89 -18.57 2.84
N GLY A 657 41.14 -18.37 2.46
CA GLY A 657 41.55 -17.42 1.43
C GLY A 657 43.06 -17.41 1.19
N ASN A 658 43.51 -16.51 0.31
CA ASN A 658 44.91 -16.40 -0.12
C ASN A 658 45.43 -14.96 0.12
N CYS A 659 45.43 -14.54 1.38
CA CYS A 659 45.96 -13.24 1.80
C CYS A 659 47.47 -13.32 2.04
N THR A 660 48.14 -12.16 2.10
CA THR A 660 49.59 -12.09 2.36
C THR A 660 49.98 -12.37 3.82
N ASP A 661 49.02 -12.22 4.74
CA ASP A 661 49.17 -12.41 6.19
C ASP A 661 47.78 -12.66 6.81
N GLY A 662 47.74 -13.26 8.01
CA GLY A 662 46.52 -13.58 8.75
C GLY A 662 46.47 -15.00 9.31
N ASP A 663 45.59 -15.22 10.28
CA ASP A 663 45.31 -16.53 10.89
C ASP A 663 43.81 -16.69 11.08
N SER A 664 43.13 -17.24 10.07
CA SER A 664 41.67 -17.38 10.01
C SER A 664 41.07 -18.25 11.11
N GLU A 665 41.90 -19.03 11.81
CA GLU A 665 41.52 -19.87 12.94
C GLU A 665 41.63 -19.16 14.30
N LYS A 666 42.34 -18.02 14.40
CA LYS A 666 42.59 -17.30 15.67
C LYS A 666 42.18 -15.84 15.64
N GLU A 667 42.56 -15.09 14.61
CA GLU A 667 42.36 -13.64 14.53
C GLU A 667 40.89 -13.20 14.67
N PRO A 668 39.89 -13.90 14.09
CA PRO A 668 38.48 -13.58 14.32
C PRO A 668 38.09 -13.55 15.81
N PHE A 669 38.62 -14.48 16.61
CA PHE A 669 38.29 -14.56 18.04
C PHE A 669 39.00 -13.47 18.86
N LEU A 670 40.19 -13.05 18.44
CA LEU A 670 40.91 -11.93 19.06
C LEU A 670 40.23 -10.59 18.74
N ALA A 671 39.87 -10.36 17.48
CA ALA A 671 39.11 -9.18 17.05
C ALA A 671 37.76 -9.07 17.78
N ALA A 672 37.00 -10.17 17.84
CA ALA A 672 35.72 -10.18 18.55
C ALA A 672 35.88 -9.91 20.05
N HIS A 673 36.93 -10.45 20.69
CA HIS A 673 37.21 -10.19 22.10
C HIS A 673 37.49 -8.70 22.36
N ASN A 674 38.32 -8.07 21.54
CA ASN A 674 38.61 -6.63 21.67
C ASN A 674 37.39 -5.76 21.36
N ILE A 675 36.55 -6.11 20.38
CA ILE A 675 35.29 -5.39 20.09
C ILE A 675 34.29 -5.53 21.25
N ILE A 676 34.12 -6.73 21.83
CA ILE A 676 33.29 -6.96 23.02
C ILE A 676 33.76 -6.12 24.21
N LEU A 677 35.07 -6.01 24.42
CA LEU A 677 35.64 -5.20 25.51
C LEU A 677 35.58 -3.70 25.22
N SER A 678 35.68 -3.30 23.95
CA SER A 678 35.45 -1.92 23.48
C SER A 678 34.00 -1.49 23.72
N HIS A 679 33.04 -2.36 23.41
CA HIS A 679 31.62 -2.19 23.74
C HIS A 679 31.44 -2.02 25.25
N ALA A 680 31.98 -2.93 26.06
CA ALA A 680 31.87 -2.87 27.52
C ALA A 680 32.49 -1.60 28.11
N ALA A 681 33.59 -1.10 27.54
CA ALA A 681 34.24 0.15 27.93
C ALA A 681 33.40 1.40 27.56
N ALA A 682 32.73 1.38 26.39
CA ALA A 682 31.81 2.45 25.97
C ALA A 682 30.53 2.47 26.82
N VAL A 683 29.95 1.30 27.14
CA VAL A 683 28.81 1.19 28.06
C VAL A 683 29.19 1.64 29.48
N ASP A 684 30.36 1.26 29.98
CA ASP A 684 30.87 1.70 31.29
C ASP A 684 30.89 3.24 31.40
N ILE A 685 31.56 3.91 30.46
CA ILE A 685 31.65 5.37 30.49
C ILE A 685 30.29 6.04 30.22
N TYR A 686 29.41 5.44 29.40
CA TYR A 686 28.05 5.95 29.23
C TYR A 686 27.25 5.90 30.53
N ARG A 687 27.15 4.72 31.17
CA ARG A 687 26.38 4.54 32.42
C ARG A 687 26.92 5.37 33.57
N THR A 688 28.25 5.47 33.72
CA THR A 688 28.88 6.15 34.87
C THR A 688 28.95 7.67 34.75
N LYS A 689 29.05 8.21 33.53
CA LYS A 689 29.34 9.64 33.29
C LYS A 689 28.19 10.41 32.64
N TYR A 690 27.31 9.73 31.90
CA TYR A 690 26.33 10.39 31.01
C TYR A 690 24.87 10.00 31.25
N GLN A 691 24.56 8.71 31.42
CA GLN A 691 23.18 8.19 31.38
C GLN A 691 22.25 8.90 32.38
N SER A 692 22.72 9.17 33.60
CA SER A 692 21.95 9.88 34.65
C SER A 692 21.57 11.33 34.31
N LYS A 693 22.29 11.98 33.39
CA LYS A 693 22.00 13.34 32.90
C LYS A 693 21.35 13.36 31.52
N GLN A 694 21.68 12.38 30.67
CA GLN A 694 21.27 12.35 29.26
C GLN A 694 19.99 11.56 29.02
N GLY A 695 19.68 10.56 29.86
CA GLY A 695 18.45 9.78 29.79
C GLY A 695 18.30 8.94 28.51
N GLY A 696 19.41 8.53 27.88
CA GLY A 696 19.40 7.67 26.70
C GLY A 696 19.68 6.20 27.02
N GLU A 697 19.44 5.35 26.02
CA GLU A 697 19.67 3.90 26.01
C GLU A 697 20.89 3.57 25.14
N ILE A 698 21.70 2.57 25.53
CA ILE A 698 22.87 2.10 24.77
C ILE A 698 22.84 0.58 24.48
N GLY A 699 23.18 0.20 23.25
CA GLY A 699 23.13 -1.18 22.77
C GLY A 699 24.19 -1.53 21.71
N ILE A 700 23.93 -2.62 21.00
CA ILE A 700 24.78 -3.17 19.93
C ILE A 700 23.89 -3.76 18.83
N VAL A 701 24.32 -3.70 17.57
CA VAL A 701 23.60 -4.26 16.41
C VAL A 701 24.35 -5.48 15.89
N LEU A 702 23.65 -6.58 15.62
CA LEU A 702 24.20 -7.75 14.92
C LEU A 702 23.42 -8.07 13.63
N HIS A 703 24.10 -8.74 12.68
CA HIS A 703 23.45 -9.43 11.57
C HIS A 703 22.91 -10.76 12.08
N ILE A 704 21.62 -11.02 11.94
CA ILE A 704 20.96 -12.19 12.51
C ILE A 704 20.15 -12.93 11.44
N ASP A 705 20.78 -13.91 10.82
CA ASP A 705 20.08 -14.91 10.01
C ASP A 705 19.25 -15.85 10.90
N TRP A 706 18.06 -16.25 10.42
CA TRP A 706 17.34 -17.36 11.03
C TRP A 706 17.82 -18.70 10.46
N PHE A 707 17.86 -19.74 11.31
CA PHE A 707 18.32 -21.07 10.95
C PHE A 707 17.28 -22.15 11.28
N GLU A 708 16.74 -22.79 10.25
CA GLU A 708 15.92 -24.00 10.37
C GLU A 708 16.80 -25.26 10.35
N PRO A 709 16.50 -26.33 11.10
CA PRO A 709 17.22 -27.59 10.97
C PRO A 709 16.87 -28.27 9.62
N PHE A 710 17.89 -28.77 8.92
CA PHE A 710 17.71 -29.43 7.62
C PHE A 710 16.82 -30.67 7.74
N SER A 711 17.01 -31.50 8.77
CA SER A 711 16.09 -32.59 9.12
C SER A 711 15.71 -32.56 10.60
N ASN A 712 14.70 -33.36 10.97
CA ASN A 712 14.32 -33.56 12.37
C ASN A 712 15.35 -34.39 13.18
N SER A 713 16.55 -34.66 12.64
CA SER A 713 17.59 -35.38 13.36
C SER A 713 18.18 -34.56 14.52
N THR A 714 18.59 -35.25 15.58
CA THR A 714 19.29 -34.61 16.72
C THR A 714 20.60 -33.95 16.27
N ALA A 715 21.24 -34.46 15.21
CA ALA A 715 22.46 -33.89 14.65
C ALA A 715 22.19 -32.49 14.06
N ASP A 716 21.21 -32.36 13.16
CA ASP A 716 20.87 -31.07 12.55
C ASP A 716 20.32 -30.07 13.57
N GLN A 717 19.49 -30.52 14.52
CA GLN A 717 19.04 -29.65 15.63
C GLN A 717 20.19 -29.14 16.51
N LEU A 718 21.25 -29.93 16.71
CA LEU A 718 22.46 -29.49 17.39
C LEU A 718 23.31 -28.58 16.48
N ALA A 719 23.34 -28.83 15.17
CA ALA A 719 24.02 -27.97 14.20
C ALA A 719 23.38 -26.58 14.12
N THR A 720 22.04 -26.47 14.12
CA THR A 720 21.31 -25.19 14.23
C THR A 720 21.69 -24.42 15.50
N LYS A 721 21.87 -25.11 16.63
CA LYS A 721 22.36 -24.48 17.88
C LYS A 721 23.81 -24.02 17.77
N ARG A 722 24.68 -24.78 17.09
CA ARG A 722 26.06 -24.34 16.80
C ARG A 722 26.09 -23.15 15.84
N ALA A 723 25.24 -23.11 14.81
CA ALA A 723 25.13 -21.96 13.92
C ALA A 723 24.76 -20.68 14.67
N GLN A 724 23.66 -20.70 15.46
CA GLN A 724 23.30 -19.56 16.32
C GLN A 724 24.40 -19.22 17.35
N ALA A 725 25.15 -20.20 17.85
CA ALA A 725 26.25 -19.97 18.77
C ALA A 725 27.45 -19.26 18.11
N PHE A 726 27.83 -19.64 16.89
CA PHE A 726 29.00 -19.12 16.19
C PHE A 726 28.71 -17.85 15.37
N THR A 727 27.45 -17.47 15.16
CA THR A 727 27.08 -16.18 14.53
C THR A 727 26.54 -15.16 15.54
N THR A 728 25.34 -15.38 16.07
CA THR A 728 24.57 -14.40 16.85
C THR A 728 25.05 -14.34 18.30
N ASN A 729 25.05 -15.50 18.97
CA ASN A 729 25.32 -15.56 20.40
C ASN A 729 26.81 -15.36 20.72
N TRP A 730 27.70 -15.50 19.73
CA TRP A 730 29.14 -15.24 19.85
C TRP A 730 29.42 -13.86 20.45
N ILE A 731 28.62 -12.85 20.07
CA ILE A 731 28.72 -11.48 20.59
C ILE A 731 27.65 -11.19 21.66
N LEU A 732 26.40 -11.69 21.51
CA LEU A 732 25.34 -11.42 22.49
C LEU A 732 25.53 -12.12 23.85
N ASP A 733 25.99 -13.38 23.90
CA ASP A 733 26.23 -14.05 25.20
C ASP A 733 27.30 -13.30 26.03
N PRO A 734 28.43 -12.82 25.46
CA PRO A 734 29.37 -12.00 26.21
C PRO A 734 28.79 -10.70 26.76
N VAL A 735 28.10 -9.90 25.93
CA VAL A 735 27.62 -8.57 26.34
C VAL A 735 26.35 -8.58 27.20
N ILE A 736 25.58 -9.68 27.21
CA ILE A 736 24.38 -9.83 28.03
C ILE A 736 24.59 -10.79 29.21
N LEU A 737 25.34 -11.89 29.02
CA LEU A 737 25.52 -12.98 30.00
C LEU A 737 26.95 -13.08 30.57
N GLY A 738 27.90 -12.22 30.14
CA GLY A 738 29.25 -12.11 30.70
C GLY A 738 30.21 -13.26 30.34
N LYS A 739 29.90 -14.07 29.32
CA LYS A 739 30.64 -15.27 28.91
C LYS A 739 30.36 -15.64 27.46
N TYR A 740 31.21 -16.44 26.82
CA TYR A 740 30.93 -16.96 25.48
C TYR A 740 29.89 -18.12 25.49
N PRO A 741 29.28 -18.45 24.34
CA PRO A 741 28.40 -19.60 24.23
C PRO A 741 29.11 -20.92 24.56
N ARG A 742 28.42 -21.82 25.30
CA ARG A 742 28.96 -23.11 25.73
C ARG A 742 29.36 -24.01 24.57
N GLU A 743 28.65 -23.90 23.45
CA GLU A 743 28.95 -24.57 22.18
C GLU A 743 30.34 -24.15 21.64
N MET A 744 30.66 -22.85 21.71
CA MET A 744 31.97 -22.32 21.31
C MET A 744 33.07 -22.74 22.30
N GLU A 745 32.84 -22.60 23.61
CA GLU A 745 33.79 -23.01 24.64
C GLU A 745 34.19 -24.49 24.49
N LYS A 746 33.21 -25.37 24.22
CA LYS A 746 33.43 -26.82 24.02
C LYS A 746 34.24 -27.15 22.77
N ILE A 747 34.07 -26.39 21.68
CA ILE A 747 34.66 -26.71 20.37
C ILE A 747 36.03 -26.04 20.19
N LEU A 748 36.15 -24.77 20.60
CA LEU A 748 37.36 -23.96 20.42
C LEU A 748 38.38 -24.18 21.56
N GLY A 749 37.91 -24.31 22.80
CA GLY A 749 38.76 -24.46 23.96
C GLY A 749 39.78 -23.30 24.08
N PRO A 750 41.10 -23.57 24.15
CA PRO A 750 42.12 -22.52 24.31
C PRO A 750 42.22 -21.46 23.21
N ILE A 751 41.59 -21.67 22.04
CA ILE A 751 41.56 -20.67 20.95
C ILE A 751 40.73 -19.44 21.35
N LEU A 752 39.71 -19.62 22.19
CA LEU A 752 38.77 -18.58 22.58
C LEU A 752 39.36 -17.77 23.76
N PRO A 753 39.56 -16.44 23.62
CA PRO A 753 40.15 -15.63 24.69
C PRO A 753 39.33 -15.61 25.98
N LYS A 754 39.98 -15.40 27.12
CA LYS A 754 39.36 -15.47 28.46
C LYS A 754 39.15 -14.08 29.04
N PHE A 755 37.90 -13.71 29.28
CA PHE A 755 37.56 -12.53 30.08
C PHE A 755 38.14 -12.62 31.49
N SER A 756 38.92 -11.60 31.88
CA SER A 756 39.41 -11.42 33.24
C SER A 756 38.28 -11.11 34.22
N SER A 757 38.58 -11.03 35.51
CA SER A 757 37.61 -10.58 36.51
C SER A 757 37.14 -9.15 36.24
N ILE A 758 38.04 -8.25 35.83
CA ILE A 758 37.73 -6.84 35.54
C ILE A 758 36.79 -6.74 34.33
N ASP A 759 37.04 -7.53 33.30
CA ASP A 759 36.20 -7.59 32.09
C ASP A 759 34.78 -8.06 32.41
N LYS A 760 34.65 -9.07 33.28
CA LYS A 760 33.35 -9.58 33.74
C LYS A 760 32.59 -8.54 34.54
N GLU A 761 33.24 -7.77 35.42
CA GLU A 761 32.58 -6.65 36.10
C GLU A 761 32.14 -5.54 35.12
N LYS A 762 32.87 -5.32 34.02
CA LYS A 762 32.41 -4.41 32.95
C LYS A 762 31.19 -4.97 32.21
N LEU A 763 31.24 -6.24 31.77
CA LEU A 763 30.19 -6.89 31.01
C LEU A 763 28.87 -7.05 31.78
N LYS A 764 28.90 -7.12 33.12
CA LYS A 764 27.69 -7.08 33.98
C LYS A 764 26.82 -5.83 33.77
N ARG A 765 27.34 -4.76 33.16
CA ARG A 765 26.54 -3.56 32.82
C ARG A 765 25.56 -3.77 31.66
N GLY A 766 25.67 -4.89 30.94
CA GLY A 766 24.69 -5.32 29.94
C GLY A 766 24.51 -4.35 28.77
N VAL A 767 23.37 -4.49 28.09
CA VAL A 767 22.84 -3.54 27.11
C VAL A 767 21.47 -3.05 27.56
N ASP A 768 21.05 -1.88 27.10
CA ASP A 768 19.66 -1.41 27.25
C ASP A 768 18.75 -1.96 26.15
N PHE A 769 19.31 -2.27 24.97
CA PHE A 769 18.60 -2.91 23.86
C PHE A 769 19.51 -3.76 22.95
N ILE A 770 18.90 -4.68 22.21
CA ILE A 770 19.49 -5.45 21.11
C ILE A 770 19.04 -4.84 19.78
N GLY A 771 19.99 -4.43 18.94
CA GLY A 771 19.75 -4.07 17.56
C GLY A 771 19.85 -5.29 16.64
N ILE A 772 18.87 -5.44 15.75
CA ILE A 772 18.70 -6.59 14.88
C ILE A 772 18.72 -6.13 13.43
N ASN A 773 19.76 -6.52 12.69
CA ASN A 773 19.76 -6.47 11.24
C ASN A 773 19.34 -7.86 10.75
N HIS A 774 18.17 -7.95 10.12
CA HIS A 774 17.61 -9.23 9.68
C HIS A 774 17.17 -9.16 8.21
N TYR A 775 17.78 -10.01 7.39
CA TYR A 775 17.58 -10.03 5.95
C TYR A 775 17.11 -11.38 5.40
N SER A 776 17.62 -12.48 5.95
CA SER A 776 17.67 -13.79 5.27
C SER A 776 17.45 -14.96 6.25
N SER A 777 17.31 -16.18 5.72
CA SER A 777 17.18 -17.41 6.51
C SER A 777 17.68 -18.63 5.74
N TYR A 778 18.18 -19.64 6.45
CA TYR A 778 18.75 -20.85 5.82
C TYR A 778 18.33 -22.14 6.54
N TYR A 779 18.39 -23.27 5.82
CA TYR A 779 18.50 -24.57 6.47
C TYR A 779 19.95 -24.80 6.94
N VAL A 780 20.11 -25.48 8.06
CA VAL A 780 21.42 -25.87 8.63
C VAL A 780 21.47 -27.38 8.85
N ARG A 781 22.56 -28.02 8.39
CA ARG A 781 22.86 -29.44 8.65
C ARG A 781 24.17 -29.65 9.39
N ASP A 782 24.30 -30.81 10.04
CA ASP A 782 25.50 -31.19 10.78
C ASP A 782 26.69 -31.52 9.85
N CYS A 783 27.85 -30.92 10.14
CA CYS A 783 29.13 -31.23 9.53
C CYS A 783 30.21 -31.55 10.57
N SER A 784 29.85 -32.31 11.60
CA SER A 784 30.81 -32.93 12.54
C SER A 784 31.53 -34.15 11.94
N SER A 785 31.11 -34.60 10.75
CA SER A 785 31.68 -35.73 10.01
C SER A 785 32.71 -35.24 8.97
N PRO A 786 33.87 -35.93 8.80
CA PRO A 786 34.86 -35.62 7.76
C PRO A 786 34.36 -35.71 6.31
N ALA A 787 33.11 -36.14 6.08
CA ALA A 787 32.51 -36.29 4.75
C ALA A 787 31.82 -35.02 4.21
N CYS A 788 31.77 -33.92 4.96
CA CYS A 788 31.30 -32.65 4.41
C CYS A 788 32.34 -32.01 3.48
N GLN A 789 31.87 -31.46 2.36
CA GLN A 789 32.65 -30.59 1.48
C GLN A 789 32.98 -29.27 2.20
N GLU A 790 34.10 -28.64 1.85
CA GLU A 790 34.49 -27.36 2.42
C GLU A 790 33.52 -26.25 1.99
N HIS A 791 32.80 -25.67 2.97
CA HIS A 791 31.89 -24.55 2.77
C HIS A 791 31.90 -23.62 4.00
N PRO A 792 31.50 -22.35 3.87
CA PRO A 792 31.33 -21.46 5.01
C PRO A 792 30.43 -22.08 6.09
N GLY A 793 30.97 -22.20 7.31
CA GLY A 793 30.37 -22.89 8.45
C GLY A 793 31.04 -24.23 8.82
N THR A 794 31.65 -24.94 7.86
CA THR A 794 31.97 -26.38 8.04
C THR A 794 33.24 -26.64 8.82
N SER A 795 34.14 -25.66 8.98
CA SER A 795 35.37 -25.84 9.76
C SER A 795 35.10 -25.90 11.27
N ARG A 796 36.07 -26.42 12.03
CA ARG A 796 36.03 -26.43 13.50
C ARG A 796 35.91 -25.01 14.08
N THR A 797 36.53 -24.03 13.44
CA THR A 797 36.55 -22.64 13.89
C THR A 797 35.35 -21.81 13.38
N GLU A 798 34.47 -22.40 12.58
CA GLU A 798 33.15 -21.82 12.22
C GLU A 798 31.97 -22.52 12.91
N GLY A 799 32.16 -23.71 13.49
CA GLY A 799 31.13 -24.41 14.28
C GLY A 799 30.63 -25.73 13.71
N LEU A 800 31.31 -26.30 12.70
CA LEU A 800 31.04 -27.63 12.14
C LEU A 800 29.60 -27.77 11.58
N PHE A 801 29.07 -26.75 10.91
CA PHE A 801 27.72 -26.77 10.33
C PHE A 801 27.74 -26.36 8.86
N GLN A 802 26.77 -26.79 8.05
CA GLN A 802 26.61 -26.26 6.69
C GLN A 802 25.27 -25.55 6.56
N ARG A 803 25.30 -24.28 6.17
CA ARG A 803 24.10 -23.55 5.73
C ARG A 803 23.77 -23.87 4.27
N THR A 804 22.50 -23.92 3.93
CA THR A 804 21.99 -24.07 2.56
C THR A 804 20.65 -23.37 2.40
N ALA A 805 20.44 -22.72 1.26
CA ALA A 805 19.14 -22.13 0.92
C ALA A 805 18.07 -23.20 0.62
N GLU A 806 18.50 -24.40 0.21
CA GLU A 806 17.62 -25.49 -0.23
C GLU A 806 17.75 -26.77 0.59
N ARG A 807 16.65 -27.52 0.60
CA ARG A 807 16.56 -28.90 1.09
C ARG A 807 15.96 -29.77 -0.01
N ASN A 808 16.75 -30.72 -0.52
CA ASN A 808 16.34 -31.69 -1.54
C ASN A 808 15.77 -31.03 -2.83
N GLY A 809 16.33 -29.89 -3.26
CA GLY A 809 15.84 -29.13 -4.43
C GLY A 809 14.61 -28.26 -4.15
N VAL A 810 14.27 -28.04 -2.88
CA VAL A 810 13.19 -27.13 -2.45
C VAL A 810 13.80 -26.00 -1.59
N PRO A 811 13.70 -24.73 -2.01
CA PRO A 811 14.22 -23.61 -1.23
C PRO A 811 13.40 -23.36 0.04
N LEU A 812 14.02 -22.74 1.05
CA LEU A 812 13.34 -22.32 2.28
C LEU A 812 12.37 -21.16 2.04
N GLY A 813 12.73 -20.23 1.17
CA GLY A 813 11.96 -19.04 0.80
C GLY A 813 12.16 -18.66 -0.66
N GLU A 814 11.77 -17.45 -1.06
CA GLU A 814 12.02 -16.95 -2.41
C GLU A 814 13.53 -16.65 -2.58
N LEU A 815 14.15 -17.27 -3.59
CA LEU A 815 15.55 -17.05 -3.94
C LEU A 815 15.69 -15.76 -4.76
N THR A 816 16.72 -14.98 -4.48
CA THR A 816 17.03 -13.74 -5.22
C THR A 816 18.31 -13.91 -6.05
N PRO A 817 18.67 -12.96 -6.93
CA PRO A 817 19.97 -12.95 -7.60
C PRO A 817 21.19 -12.86 -6.66
N PHE A 818 20.98 -12.62 -5.36
CA PHE A 818 22.01 -12.63 -4.34
C PHE A 818 21.95 -13.94 -3.57
N GLU A 819 22.98 -14.78 -3.69
CA GLU A 819 23.06 -16.10 -3.01
C GLU A 819 22.90 -16.04 -1.48
N TRP A 820 23.14 -14.86 -0.88
CA TRP A 820 23.02 -14.63 0.56
C TRP A 820 21.63 -14.16 1.01
N LEU A 821 20.73 -13.80 0.07
CA LEU A 821 19.40 -13.27 0.37
C LEU A 821 18.32 -14.26 -0.07
N VAL A 822 17.86 -15.07 0.89
CA VAL A 822 16.71 -15.96 0.80
C VAL A 822 15.55 -15.28 1.54
N VAL A 823 14.50 -14.90 0.80
CA VAL A 823 13.37 -14.15 1.34
C VAL A 823 12.44 -15.10 2.10
N TYR A 824 12.56 -15.11 3.43
CA TYR A 824 11.77 -15.95 4.33
C TYR A 824 11.23 -15.15 5.52
N PRO A 825 10.11 -14.41 5.36
CA PRO A 825 9.62 -13.47 6.38
C PRO A 825 9.27 -14.10 7.74
N GLN A 826 8.96 -15.39 7.78
CA GLN A 826 8.77 -16.16 9.02
C GLN A 826 10.03 -16.19 9.90
N GLY A 827 11.22 -16.08 9.28
CA GLY A 827 12.51 -15.97 9.97
C GLY A 827 12.60 -14.75 10.89
N MET A 828 11.99 -13.61 10.50
CA MET A 828 11.90 -12.41 11.35
C MET A 828 11.19 -12.72 12.66
N LYS A 829 10.04 -13.38 12.58
CA LYS A 829 9.27 -13.78 13.77
C LYS A 829 10.06 -14.76 14.63
N ASN A 830 10.61 -15.81 14.01
CA ASN A 830 11.33 -16.86 14.73
C ASN A 830 12.57 -16.32 15.46
N THR A 831 13.34 -15.43 14.81
CA THR A 831 14.46 -14.69 15.40
C THR A 831 14.04 -13.88 16.63
N LEU A 832 12.95 -13.11 16.52
CA LEU A 832 12.48 -12.27 17.62
C LEU A 832 12.01 -13.08 18.83
N ILE A 833 11.31 -14.20 18.61
CA ILE A 833 10.91 -15.11 19.70
C ILE A 833 12.13 -15.80 20.32
N TYR A 834 13.12 -16.22 19.52
CA TYR A 834 14.37 -16.80 20.01
C TYR A 834 15.16 -15.82 20.91
N LEU A 835 15.31 -14.56 20.47
CA LEU A 835 16.02 -13.54 21.23
C LEU A 835 15.27 -13.16 22.51
N LYS A 836 13.93 -13.04 22.45
CA LYS A 836 13.06 -12.88 23.62
C LYS A 836 13.29 -13.99 24.65
N ASP A 837 13.25 -15.26 24.23
CA ASP A 837 13.31 -16.40 25.15
C ASP A 837 14.75 -16.66 25.65
N ARG A 838 15.78 -16.30 24.88
CA ARG A 838 17.20 -16.42 25.28
C ARG A 838 17.65 -15.29 26.21
N TYR A 839 17.25 -14.06 25.93
CA TYR A 839 17.74 -12.84 26.59
C TYR A 839 16.65 -12.15 27.42
N ASN A 840 15.74 -12.93 28.02
CA ASN A 840 14.72 -12.47 28.98
C ASN A 840 13.92 -11.24 28.50
N ASN A 841 13.51 -11.25 27.23
CA ASN A 841 12.81 -10.16 26.54
C ASN A 841 13.49 -8.78 26.67
N THR A 842 14.83 -8.75 26.65
CA THR A 842 15.60 -7.50 26.48
C THR A 842 15.05 -6.70 25.29
N PRO A 843 14.87 -5.37 25.40
CA PRO A 843 14.28 -4.56 24.33
C PRO A 843 14.98 -4.73 22.98
N MET A 844 14.20 -4.74 21.90
CA MET A 844 14.67 -5.00 20.55
C MET A 844 14.30 -3.87 19.58
N PHE A 845 15.17 -3.63 18.59
CA PHE A 845 14.88 -2.77 17.44
C PHE A 845 15.32 -3.51 16.17
N ILE A 846 14.46 -3.55 15.15
CA ILE A 846 14.89 -3.96 13.80
C ILE A 846 15.65 -2.78 13.20
N THR A 847 16.96 -2.77 13.37
CA THR A 847 17.85 -1.66 13.00
C THR A 847 18.20 -1.65 11.51
N GLU A 848 18.05 -2.79 10.84
CA GLU A 848 18.03 -2.92 9.38
C GLU A 848 17.13 -4.07 8.93
N ASN A 849 16.36 -3.83 7.87
CA ASN A 849 15.67 -4.84 7.07
C ASN A 849 15.40 -4.23 5.69
N GLY A 850 15.66 -4.95 4.60
CA GLY A 850 15.58 -4.37 3.26
C GLY A 850 15.76 -5.37 2.13
N TYR A 851 15.49 -4.91 0.90
CA TYR A 851 15.63 -5.69 -0.33
C TYR A 851 16.51 -4.94 -1.33
N GLY A 852 17.59 -5.56 -1.75
CA GLY A 852 18.51 -5.03 -2.76
C GLY A 852 18.10 -5.42 -4.17
N TYR A 853 18.30 -4.53 -5.13
CA TYR A 853 18.27 -4.85 -6.55
C TYR A 853 19.68 -4.74 -7.12
N SER A 854 20.03 -5.63 -8.05
CA SER A 854 21.15 -5.40 -8.96
C SER A 854 20.62 -4.72 -10.23
N TYR A 855 21.36 -3.75 -10.76
CA TYR A 855 21.04 -3.07 -12.02
C TYR A 855 22.32 -2.92 -12.86
N ASP A 856 22.15 -2.87 -14.18
CA ASP A 856 23.19 -2.34 -15.07
C ASP A 856 23.48 -0.87 -14.72
N SER A 857 24.66 -0.36 -15.11
CA SER A 857 25.15 0.95 -14.68
C SER A 857 24.23 2.14 -15.03
N ASN A 858 23.44 2.02 -16.11
CA ASN A 858 22.44 3.01 -16.53
C ASN A 858 21.04 2.35 -16.65
N PRO A 859 20.30 2.17 -15.53
CA PRO A 859 18.97 1.57 -15.56
C PRO A 859 17.92 2.54 -16.14
N LEU A 860 16.86 2.01 -16.77
CA LEU A 860 15.78 2.86 -17.27
C LEU A 860 14.92 3.37 -16.10
N GLU A 861 14.32 4.55 -16.27
CA GLU A 861 13.54 5.19 -15.21
C GLU A 861 12.31 4.35 -14.78
N GLU A 862 11.80 3.49 -15.67
CA GLU A 862 10.72 2.55 -15.36
C GLU A 862 11.18 1.40 -14.45
N ASP A 863 12.41 0.90 -14.64
CA ASP A 863 12.98 -0.25 -13.92
C ASP A 863 13.26 0.06 -12.44
N TYR A 864 13.61 1.31 -12.11
CA TYR A 864 13.88 1.71 -10.74
C TYR A 864 12.67 2.32 -10.01
N LYS A 865 11.71 2.92 -10.71
CA LYS A 865 10.49 3.46 -10.07
C LYS A 865 9.56 2.38 -9.52
N SER A 866 9.47 1.20 -10.17
CA SER A 866 8.47 0.16 -9.85
C SER A 866 9.05 -1.03 -9.06
N ASP A 867 9.50 -0.78 -7.83
CA ASP A 867 10.17 -1.75 -6.95
C ASP A 867 9.20 -2.61 -6.11
N ILE A 868 8.25 -3.28 -6.78
CA ILE A 868 7.18 -4.06 -6.14
C ILE A 868 7.72 -5.24 -5.29
N THR A 869 8.84 -5.86 -5.68
CA THR A 869 9.46 -6.95 -4.89
C THR A 869 9.89 -6.46 -3.52
N ARG A 870 10.44 -5.24 -3.42
CA ARG A 870 10.76 -4.61 -2.13
C ARG A 870 9.53 -4.34 -1.28
N ILE A 871 8.42 -3.90 -1.89
CA ILE A 871 7.14 -3.73 -1.17
C ILE A 871 6.67 -5.06 -0.59
N ASN A 872 6.65 -6.12 -1.38
CA ASN A 872 6.23 -7.46 -0.93
C ASN A 872 7.14 -7.97 0.20
N TYR A 873 8.46 -7.82 0.04
CA TYR A 873 9.46 -8.15 1.06
C TYR A 873 9.19 -7.41 2.37
N MET A 874 9.06 -6.07 2.33
CA MET A 874 8.85 -5.24 3.51
C MET A 874 7.52 -5.57 4.20
N SER A 875 6.42 -5.74 3.45
CA SER A 875 5.11 -6.10 4.02
C SER A 875 5.18 -7.42 4.78
N GLY A 876 5.72 -8.47 4.16
CA GLY A 876 5.84 -9.78 4.81
C GLY A 876 6.68 -9.76 6.09
N HIS A 877 7.80 -9.01 6.11
CA HIS A 877 8.65 -8.89 7.30
C HIS A 877 7.99 -8.03 8.40
N LEU A 878 7.30 -6.94 8.04
CA LEU A 878 6.55 -6.10 8.98
C LEU A 878 5.34 -6.85 9.59
N GLU A 879 4.65 -7.68 8.82
CA GLU A 879 3.57 -8.54 9.30
C GLU A 879 4.07 -9.59 10.32
N ASN A 880 5.24 -10.20 10.06
CA ASN A 880 5.88 -11.18 10.94
C ASN A 880 6.49 -10.55 12.21
N LEU A 881 7.11 -9.37 12.08
CA LEU A 881 7.53 -8.54 13.21
C LEU A 881 6.34 -8.23 14.12
N ALA A 882 5.22 -7.76 13.57
CA ALA A 882 4.03 -7.50 14.36
C ALA A 882 3.43 -8.78 14.98
N ALA A 883 3.58 -9.94 14.34
CA ALA A 883 3.19 -11.22 14.93
C ALA A 883 4.08 -11.61 16.13
N ALA A 884 5.38 -11.30 16.11
CA ALA A 884 6.26 -11.47 17.26
C ALA A 884 5.89 -10.52 18.42
N ILE A 885 5.54 -9.25 18.11
CA ILE A 885 5.06 -8.28 19.10
C ILE A 885 3.76 -8.77 19.76
N ARG A 886 2.80 -9.32 18.99
CA ARG A 886 1.58 -9.95 19.54
C ARG A 886 1.85 -11.20 20.40
N GLU A 887 2.99 -11.85 20.21
CA GLU A 887 3.47 -12.97 21.04
C GLU A 887 4.45 -12.52 22.16
N GLY A 888 4.49 -11.21 22.42
CA GLY A 888 5.11 -10.61 23.61
C GLY A 888 6.57 -10.20 23.45
N ALA A 889 7.13 -10.19 22.22
CA ALA A 889 8.47 -9.64 22.00
C ALA A 889 8.46 -8.10 22.19
N ASP A 890 9.31 -7.57 23.08
CA ASP A 890 9.47 -6.12 23.30
C ASP A 890 10.28 -5.49 22.16
N VAL A 891 9.64 -5.36 20.98
CA VAL A 891 10.23 -4.67 19.82
C VAL A 891 9.68 -3.26 19.72
N ARG A 892 10.58 -2.28 19.66
CA ARG A 892 10.28 -0.85 19.82
C ARG A 892 10.50 -0.01 18.56
N GLY A 893 11.09 -0.59 17.51
CA GLY A 893 11.22 0.10 16.23
C GLY A 893 11.61 -0.77 15.04
N TYR A 894 11.45 -0.21 13.84
CA TYR A 894 11.83 -0.75 12.55
C TYR A 894 12.46 0.35 11.68
N PHE A 895 13.66 0.06 11.17
CA PHE A 895 14.43 0.92 10.29
C PHE A 895 14.66 0.20 8.97
N ALA A 896 14.11 0.74 7.88
CA ALA A 896 14.34 0.17 6.54
C ALA A 896 15.79 0.41 6.09
N TRP A 897 16.46 -0.62 5.56
CA TRP A 897 17.70 -0.48 4.79
C TRP A 897 17.34 -0.36 3.29
N SER A 898 17.44 0.82 2.68
CA SER A 898 17.83 2.11 3.27
C SER A 898 17.05 3.27 2.64
N LEU A 899 17.29 4.52 3.09
CA LEU A 899 16.59 5.68 2.51
C LEU A 899 16.94 5.85 1.02
N LEU A 900 18.23 5.78 0.72
CA LEU A 900 18.83 6.06 -0.58
C LEU A 900 19.62 4.84 -1.08
N ASP A 901 19.63 4.65 -2.40
CA ASP A 901 20.66 3.83 -3.04
C ASP A 901 22.03 4.37 -2.62
N ASN A 902 22.96 3.50 -2.21
CA ASN A 902 24.22 3.89 -1.58
C ASN A 902 25.39 2.99 -2.05
N PHE A 903 26.58 3.16 -1.46
CA PHE A 903 27.74 2.29 -1.74
C PHE A 903 27.64 0.99 -0.93
N GLU A 904 27.23 -0.12 -1.54
CA GLU A 904 27.00 -1.41 -0.87
C GLU A 904 28.30 -2.23 -0.72
N TRP A 905 29.25 -1.65 0.02
CA TRP A 905 30.52 -2.26 0.42
C TRP A 905 31.29 -2.86 -0.77
N LYS A 906 31.55 -4.17 -0.76
CA LYS A 906 32.28 -4.87 -1.82
C LYS A 906 31.53 -4.88 -3.16
N TYR A 907 30.21 -4.76 -3.16
CA TYR A 907 29.41 -4.63 -4.38
C TYR A 907 29.45 -3.20 -4.95
N GLY A 908 29.95 -2.22 -4.20
CA GLY A 908 30.05 -0.84 -4.64
C GLY A 908 28.69 -0.25 -5.00
N GLN A 909 28.59 0.37 -6.17
CA GLN A 909 27.37 0.95 -6.70
C GLN A 909 26.60 -0.03 -7.62
N SER A 910 26.93 -1.32 -7.68
CA SER A 910 26.11 -2.29 -8.43
C SER A 910 24.79 -2.67 -7.75
N VAL A 911 24.69 -2.51 -6.43
CA VAL A 911 23.53 -2.93 -5.62
C VAL A 911 22.79 -1.73 -5.03
N ARG A 912 21.45 -1.81 -5.09
CA ARG A 912 20.53 -0.70 -4.86
C ARG A 912 19.49 -1.06 -3.80
N PHE A 913 19.67 -0.56 -2.56
CA PHE A 913 18.79 -0.80 -1.41
C PHE A 913 17.79 0.34 -1.10
N GLY A 914 17.88 1.47 -1.79
CA GLY A 914 17.15 2.68 -1.41
C GLY A 914 15.66 2.64 -1.70
N LEU A 915 14.85 3.16 -0.77
CA LEU A 915 13.48 3.61 -1.04
C LEU A 915 13.44 4.73 -2.11
N TYR A 916 14.52 5.50 -2.22
CA TYR A 916 14.80 6.44 -3.30
C TYR A 916 15.97 5.93 -4.14
N HIS A 917 15.82 6.01 -5.46
CA HIS A 917 16.92 5.87 -6.37
C HIS A 917 17.83 7.10 -6.31
N VAL A 918 19.15 6.88 -6.40
CA VAL A 918 20.16 7.93 -6.58
C VAL A 918 20.81 7.74 -7.95
N ASP A 919 20.73 8.77 -8.78
CA ASP A 919 21.59 8.96 -9.94
C ASP A 919 22.96 9.45 -9.43
N TYR A 920 24.04 8.74 -9.76
CA TYR A 920 25.38 9.02 -9.21
C TYR A 920 26.18 10.04 -10.03
N GLU A 921 25.76 10.37 -11.25
CA GLU A 921 26.36 11.45 -12.03
C GLU A 921 25.79 12.81 -11.60
N THR A 922 24.47 12.88 -11.33
CA THR A 922 23.79 14.13 -10.93
C THR A 922 23.52 14.26 -9.43
N LEU A 923 23.72 13.18 -8.67
CA LEU A 923 23.40 13.03 -7.23
C LEU A 923 21.90 13.25 -6.91
N LYS A 924 21.03 13.18 -7.92
CA LYS A 924 19.58 13.42 -7.82
C LYS A 924 18.87 12.23 -7.15
N ARG A 925 18.11 12.51 -6.08
CA ARG A 925 17.20 11.54 -5.45
C ARG A 925 15.87 11.46 -6.21
N THR A 926 15.40 10.24 -6.49
CA THR A 926 14.10 9.99 -7.15
C THR A 926 13.30 8.93 -6.38
N PRO A 927 12.07 9.22 -5.90
CA PRO A 927 11.29 8.26 -5.11
C PRO A 927 10.90 7.03 -5.92
N ARG A 928 11.04 5.85 -5.32
CA ARG A 928 10.49 4.59 -5.86
C ARG A 928 9.09 4.33 -5.29
N SER A 929 8.41 3.30 -5.78
CA SER A 929 7.09 2.88 -5.29
C SER A 929 7.11 2.53 -3.80
N SER A 930 8.19 1.94 -3.29
CA SER A 930 8.38 1.58 -1.89
C SER A 930 8.40 2.78 -0.94
N ALA A 931 9.00 3.92 -1.32
CA ALA A 931 8.92 5.16 -0.53
C ALA A 931 7.46 5.61 -0.34
N THR A 932 6.66 5.53 -1.40
CA THR A 932 5.23 5.88 -1.37
C THR A 932 4.42 4.86 -0.57
N TRP A 933 4.75 3.58 -0.66
CA TRP A 933 4.13 2.52 0.15
C TRP A 933 4.44 2.69 1.64
N TYR A 934 5.71 2.90 2.01
CA TYR A 934 6.15 3.02 3.39
C TYR A 934 5.61 4.28 4.05
N LYS A 935 5.49 5.39 3.31
CA LYS A 935 4.76 6.60 3.73
C LYS A 935 3.31 6.27 4.15
N ASN A 936 2.57 5.58 3.28
CA ASN A 936 1.18 5.21 3.55
C ASN A 936 1.08 4.21 4.71
N PHE A 937 2.02 3.28 4.83
CA PHE A 937 2.12 2.33 5.94
C PHE A 937 2.28 3.06 7.28
N ILE A 938 3.21 4.02 7.38
CA ILE A 938 3.42 4.80 8.63
C ILE A 938 2.19 5.65 8.96
N ALA A 939 1.59 6.32 7.96
CA ALA A 939 0.40 7.14 8.16
C ALA A 939 -0.80 6.34 8.72
N ASN A 940 -0.99 5.11 8.24
CA ASN A 940 -2.06 4.22 8.72
C ASN A 940 -1.88 3.81 10.20
N HIS A 941 -0.64 3.55 10.64
CA HIS A 941 -0.39 3.15 12.04
C HIS A 941 -0.35 4.36 12.99
N LYS A 942 0.10 5.53 12.53
CA LYS A 942 -0.02 6.80 13.30
C LYS A 942 -1.48 7.20 13.55
N THR A 943 -2.36 7.04 12.56
CA THR A 943 -3.77 7.47 12.68
C THR A 943 -4.63 6.54 13.56
N GLN A 944 -4.29 5.26 13.68
CA GLN A 944 -4.98 4.32 14.59
C GLN A 944 -4.75 4.63 16.09
N SER A 945 -3.79 5.50 16.43
CA SER A 945 -3.48 5.87 17.82
C SER A 945 -4.46 6.88 18.45
N ILE A 946 -5.40 7.46 17.68
CA ILE A 946 -6.35 8.47 18.17
C ILE A 946 -7.75 7.87 18.32
N VAL A 947 -8.01 7.27 19.48
CA VAL A 947 -9.37 6.92 19.93
C VAL A 947 -9.92 8.08 20.76
N PRO A 948 -10.98 8.80 20.31
CA PRO A 948 -11.53 9.92 21.06
C PRO A 948 -12.47 9.42 22.18
N GLY A 949 -12.07 9.52 23.45
CA GLY A 949 -12.96 9.04 24.53
C GLY A 949 -12.50 9.05 25.98
N SER A 950 -12.04 10.18 26.54
CA SER A 950 -12.42 10.57 27.91
C SER A 950 -12.22 12.08 28.14
N TYR A 951 -13.13 12.70 28.90
CA TYR A 951 -13.02 14.08 29.38
C TYR A 951 -12.35 14.05 30.76
N ASP A 952 -11.23 14.78 30.92
CA ASP A 952 -10.92 15.70 32.03
C ASP A 952 -9.40 15.88 32.19
N ASP A 953 -8.88 17.08 31.92
CA ASP A 953 -7.84 17.76 32.71
C ASP A 953 -7.68 19.24 32.26
N ASP A 954 -8.69 20.09 32.46
CA ASP A 954 -8.64 21.55 32.15
C ASP A 954 -7.77 22.31 33.17
N HIS A 955 -6.49 21.96 33.29
CA HIS A 955 -5.60 22.59 34.26
C HIS A 955 -4.09 22.65 33.95
N LYS A 956 -3.61 22.23 32.76
CA LYS A 956 -2.15 22.23 32.44
C LYS A 956 -1.65 23.22 31.38
N ASP A 957 -2.52 23.84 30.57
CA ASP A 957 -2.09 24.72 29.47
C ASP A 957 -1.57 26.12 29.91
N LYS A 958 -1.63 26.47 31.20
CA LYS A 958 -1.21 27.79 31.71
C LYS A 958 0.28 27.90 32.06
N GLU A 959 1.01 26.80 32.18
CA GLU A 959 2.42 26.80 32.58
C GLU A 959 3.40 26.62 31.41
N PHE A 960 2.94 26.08 30.27
CA PHE A 960 3.75 25.97 29.05
C PHE A 960 3.84 27.31 28.28
N GLN A 961 2.80 28.15 28.36
CA GLN A 961 2.73 29.46 27.68
C GLN A 961 3.51 30.59 28.40
N SER A 962 3.93 30.41 29.65
CA SER A 962 4.69 31.43 30.40
C SER A 962 6.18 31.44 30.03
N ASN A 963 6.76 30.26 29.77
CA ASN A 963 8.20 30.10 29.54
C ASN A 963 8.66 30.48 28.11
N ILE A 964 7.75 30.53 27.13
CA ILE A 964 8.07 30.91 25.73
C ILE A 964 7.91 32.44 25.50
N LYS A 965 8.37 33.25 26.46
CA LYS A 965 8.44 34.73 26.35
C LYS A 965 9.76 35.36 26.80
N LEU A 966 10.75 34.56 27.22
CA LEU A 966 12.06 35.03 27.69
C LEU A 966 13.23 34.42 26.90
N ILE A 967 13.25 34.58 25.56
CA ILE A 967 14.46 34.58 24.71
C ILE A 967 14.16 35.33 23.40
N ARG A 968 14.70 36.55 23.28
CA ARG A 968 15.04 37.36 22.07
C ARG A 968 15.22 38.83 22.48
N PRO A 969 16.04 39.66 21.78
CA PRO A 969 17.12 39.32 20.84
C PRO A 969 18.48 39.98 21.19
N SER A 970 19.60 39.38 20.78
CA SER A 970 20.94 40.02 20.92
C SER A 970 21.98 39.63 19.85
N LEU A 971 21.55 39.32 18.61
CA LEU A 971 22.44 39.32 17.44
C LEU A 971 22.23 40.62 16.66
N ASN A 972 23.19 41.52 16.77
CA ASN A 972 23.06 42.92 16.36
C ASN A 972 23.90 43.22 15.11
N ARG A 973 23.54 44.32 14.45
CA ARG A 973 24.21 44.94 13.29
C ARG A 973 25.74 44.95 13.43
N LYS A 974 26.46 44.40 12.45
CA LYS A 974 27.84 44.82 12.08
C LYS A 974 28.18 44.36 10.65
N ALA A 975 27.83 45.20 9.67
CA ALA A 975 28.13 44.99 8.25
C ALA A 975 28.15 46.33 7.48
N SER A 976 28.93 47.30 7.97
CA SER A 976 29.13 48.61 7.32
C SER A 976 30.27 49.41 7.99
N ALA A 977 31.50 48.91 7.88
CA ALA A 977 32.76 49.62 8.10
C ALA A 977 33.89 48.77 7.49
#